data_AF-A0AAD7UK08-F1
#
_entry.id   AF-A0AAD7UK08-F1
#
_cell.length_a   1.000
_cell.length_b   1.000
_cell.length_c   1.000
_cell.angle_alpha   90.00
_cell.angle_beta   90.00
_cell.angle_gamma   90.00
#
_symmetry.space_group_name_H-M   'P 1'
#
loop_
_entity.id
_entity.type
_entity.pdbx_description
1 polymer ?
#
loop_
_entity_poly.entity_id
_entity_poly.type
_entity_poly.pdbx_seq_one_letter_code
_entity_poly.pdbx_strand_id
1 'polypeptide(L)'
;MAASGEAVDKEEDDGTVAEFDESTCVGRFKRGLLNEVLNTNWFNTLTGLVTTFALFGDDIRIMAFTGRGSADLTFSILNVIGMAIFTFEIGGLCSTKAEYFNGFYFWLDVVSTASMIFDIKWLNPGATDGSASVARTGKVSKSAKGGRIVRIARLVRLVRILKLFKMKKNLESSEDEEEDEDEEMVSRQPSKVAKKLTELTTRHIIRILIVMVAVFPLFDNPSAFDSTIDGYVSNGLVFLYNIRPKHLDLDVEMPVEANERGSQFCLANPQHEFCLNLRQWTQRCGKLRYLRIHHVRYDDFLKALYFHAQGRNKWKRPKGKRESEKRPYTKKNKACEVDPCTHAQRWNPRHDLVSRDSKLKTEFGWRFDTELMSVSRDAKLKTYAIIEITSSARFDAMLNLIRMVVVMVVLVSAVVVFTQDATTLVVGPIERMMTLVQRIAENPLADMKAKKRPREGHDPSDETYLLEQTLAKISGLLQVGFGVAGAEVISKSMSTDGGCGGDRGVNYMLPGKKITAVFGFAIIEDFTVTCSCLEEETCTYINTIAKIVHEAAHAFHGAPNKNIGCAFLCVWKICEGLLPGIRDLRDSEPPPNTPEFRQWRTAQRVAIAAQSQALGQSSRLVPPLEMVESSLASFLKAQVDLHRANQPESGVLAPFVDHPKMVAEFGNDFKVRMGFGLHIGWAIEGTIGSRFKIDASYLSPNVNTSARLEAATHMYNCPLLMSGFFVDEMSPAARSFCRMIDVVSVKGSQVPLELWTFDVSNYPQETLLPTFDNHMVQNPVDFSNDIYYRELQKGIDPIFMQSFNDAVQEYVAGDWAAAKEHLTDALKRYPEDGPSKVLMRVLAKDRFLAPSNWKGFRALTSKT
;
A
#
# COMPACT_ATOMS: atom_id res chain seq x y z
N MET A 1 12.60 31.62 62.97
CA MET A 1 11.80 30.39 62.76
C MET A 1 12.34 29.80 61.46
N ALA A 2 13.13 28.71 61.40
CA ALA A 2 13.08 27.42 62.10
C ALA A 2 11.70 26.75 61.93
N ALA A 3 11.53 25.56 61.33
CA ALA A 3 12.45 24.64 60.60
C ALA A 3 11.59 23.83 59.56
N SER A 4 11.95 22.71 58.89
CA SER A 4 13.10 21.76 58.88
C SER A 4 12.98 20.79 57.66
N GLY A 5 14.09 20.32 57.07
CA GLY A 5 14.15 19.24 56.06
C GLY A 5 13.91 19.69 54.60
N GLU A 6 14.48 19.05 53.56
CA GLU A 6 15.37 17.88 53.50
C GLU A 6 16.34 17.95 52.29
N ALA A 7 17.12 16.89 52.05
CA ALA A 7 18.33 16.86 51.22
C ALA A 7 18.18 17.27 49.74
N VAL A 8 19.28 17.78 49.17
CA VAL A 8 19.49 17.92 47.73
C VAL A 8 20.20 16.66 47.24
N ASP A 9 19.46 15.76 46.59
CA ASP A 9 20.07 14.63 45.90
C ASP A 9 20.83 15.13 44.66
N LYS A 10 22.14 14.89 44.67
CA LYS A 10 22.93 14.78 43.45
C LYS A 10 22.82 13.33 43.01
N GLU A 11 22.12 13.07 41.91
CA GLU A 11 22.38 11.83 41.18
C GLU A 11 23.79 11.94 40.58
N GLU A 12 24.69 11.10 41.09
CA GLU A 12 25.99 10.88 40.49
C GLU A 12 25.78 10.15 39.16
N ASP A 13 26.34 10.72 38.09
CA ASP A 13 26.41 10.12 36.77
C ASP A 13 27.36 8.92 36.84
N ASP A 14 26.85 7.78 37.33
CA ASP A 14 27.58 6.52 37.47
C ASP A 14 27.81 5.93 36.08
N GLY A 15 28.75 6.55 35.36
CA GLY A 15 29.28 6.10 34.11
C GLY A 15 30.02 4.78 34.30
N THR A 16 29.27 3.69 34.44
CA THR A 16 29.79 2.34 34.36
C THR A 16 30.50 2.20 33.02
N VAL A 17 31.82 2.28 33.07
CA VAL A 17 32.71 2.01 31.94
C VAL A 17 32.43 0.57 31.53
N ALA A 18 31.63 0.41 30.46
CA ALA A 18 31.40 -0.89 29.88
C ALA A 18 32.76 -1.44 29.43
N GLU A 19 33.24 -2.48 30.13
CA GLU A 19 34.43 -3.20 29.71
C GLU A 19 34.24 -3.61 28.25
N PHE A 20 35.15 -3.14 27.39
CA PHE A 20 35.11 -3.38 25.95
C PHE A 20 35.53 -4.83 25.68
N ASP A 21 34.62 -5.77 25.98
CA ASP A 21 34.84 -7.20 25.78
C ASP A 21 34.87 -7.51 24.29
N GLU A 22 36.10 -7.63 23.78
CA GLU A 22 36.45 -7.92 22.39
C GLU A 22 35.77 -9.20 21.85
N SER A 23 35.35 -10.11 22.76
CA SER A 23 34.60 -11.32 22.40
C SER A 23 33.21 -11.04 21.83
N THR A 24 32.55 -9.95 22.28
CA THR A 24 31.18 -9.60 21.87
C THR A 24 31.11 -9.03 20.45
N CYS A 25 32.14 -8.27 20.05
CA CYS A 25 32.23 -7.66 18.72
C CYS A 25 32.40 -8.75 17.63
N VAL A 26 33.25 -9.75 17.89
CA VAL A 26 33.39 -10.94 17.02
C VAL A 26 32.08 -11.72 16.94
N GLY A 27 31.30 -11.78 18.02
CA GLY A 27 29.97 -12.39 18.05
C GLY A 27 28.95 -11.67 17.16
N ARG A 28 28.83 -10.34 17.27
CA ARG A 28 27.94 -9.53 16.42
C ARG A 28 28.36 -9.58 14.94
N PHE A 29 29.66 -9.46 14.65
CA PHE A 29 30.19 -9.52 13.29
C PHE A 29 29.90 -10.89 12.62
N LYS A 30 30.09 -12.00 13.34
CA LYS A 30 29.74 -13.34 12.84
C LYS A 30 28.24 -13.52 12.62
N ARG A 31 27.37 -12.95 13.47
CA ARG A 31 25.91 -12.97 13.26
C ARG A 31 25.50 -12.13 12.04
N GLY A 32 26.10 -10.96 11.84
CA GLY A 32 25.87 -10.10 10.67
C GLY A 32 26.22 -10.81 9.36
N LEU A 33 27.46 -11.31 9.24
CA LEU A 33 27.92 -12.05 8.07
C LEU A 33 27.07 -13.30 7.79
N LEU A 34 26.66 -14.03 8.83
CA LEU A 34 25.80 -15.20 8.68
C LEU A 34 24.40 -14.82 8.18
N ASN A 35 23.83 -13.71 8.66
CA ASN A 35 22.54 -13.19 8.19
C ASN A 35 22.61 -12.75 6.71
N GLU A 36 23.70 -12.10 6.31
CA GLU A 36 23.96 -11.70 4.93
C GLU A 36 24.05 -12.91 3.98
N VAL A 37 24.80 -13.94 4.37
CA VAL A 37 24.90 -15.22 3.62
C VAL A 37 23.55 -15.92 3.50
N LEU A 38 22.77 -16.01 4.58
CA LEU A 38 21.45 -16.67 4.59
C LEU A 38 20.42 -15.94 3.71
N ASN A 39 20.44 -14.61 3.70
CA ASN A 39 19.48 -13.81 2.91
C ASN A 39 19.90 -13.65 1.43
N THR A 40 21.11 -14.08 1.04
CA THR A 40 21.60 -13.96 -0.33
C THR A 40 20.75 -14.80 -1.30
N ASN A 41 20.33 -14.21 -2.44
CA ASN A 41 19.55 -14.89 -3.50
C ASN A 41 20.18 -16.21 -3.98
N TRP A 42 21.51 -16.29 -3.98
CA TRP A 42 22.26 -17.52 -4.26
C TRP A 42 21.96 -18.65 -3.26
N PHE A 43 22.02 -18.37 -1.95
CA PHE A 43 21.75 -19.37 -0.91
C PHE A 43 20.30 -19.86 -0.97
N ASN A 44 19.35 -18.93 -1.18
CA ASN A 44 17.93 -19.26 -1.36
C ASN A 44 17.66 -20.08 -2.65
N THR A 45 18.38 -19.81 -3.73
CA THR A 45 18.31 -20.63 -4.96
C THR A 45 18.90 -22.03 -4.73
N LEU A 46 20.02 -22.13 -4.01
CA LEU A 46 20.67 -23.39 -3.67
C LEU A 46 19.78 -24.27 -2.78
N THR A 47 19.22 -23.73 -1.70
CA THR A 47 18.29 -24.46 -0.81
C THR A 47 17.00 -24.84 -1.54
N GLY A 48 16.51 -24.01 -2.48
CA GLY A 48 15.39 -24.34 -3.36
C GLY A 48 15.67 -25.53 -4.30
N LEU A 49 16.85 -25.57 -4.93
CA LEU A 49 17.28 -26.70 -5.77
C LEU A 49 17.46 -27.98 -4.94
N VAL A 50 18.07 -27.90 -3.76
CA VAL A 50 18.22 -29.03 -2.82
C VAL A 50 16.85 -29.52 -2.32
N THR A 51 15.89 -28.63 -2.06
CA THR A 51 14.51 -28.99 -1.70
C THR A 51 13.80 -29.71 -2.83
N THR A 52 13.97 -29.25 -4.07
CA THR A 52 13.42 -29.90 -5.26
C THR A 52 14.01 -31.32 -5.44
N PHE A 53 15.32 -31.48 -5.26
CA PHE A 53 15.98 -32.79 -5.24
C PHE A 53 15.45 -33.69 -4.11
N ALA A 54 15.29 -33.16 -2.90
CA ALA A 54 14.77 -33.91 -1.75
C ALA A 54 13.28 -34.32 -1.88
N LEU A 55 12.54 -33.75 -2.83
CA LEU A 55 11.15 -34.11 -3.14
C LEU A 55 11.06 -35.17 -4.25
N PHE A 56 11.82 -35.03 -5.34
CA PHE A 56 11.67 -35.88 -6.54
C PHE A 56 12.81 -36.90 -6.73
N GLY A 57 13.94 -36.77 -6.02
CA GLY A 57 15.17 -37.52 -6.30
C GLY A 57 15.04 -39.04 -6.16
N ASP A 58 14.29 -39.54 -5.18
CA ASP A 58 14.11 -40.98 -4.94
C ASP A 58 13.24 -41.63 -6.03
N ASP A 59 12.15 -40.98 -6.44
CA ASP A 59 11.25 -41.45 -7.50
C ASP A 59 11.95 -41.39 -8.88
N ILE A 60 12.71 -40.32 -9.15
CA ILE A 60 13.57 -40.21 -10.34
C ILE A 60 14.64 -41.32 -10.36
N ARG A 61 15.25 -41.65 -9.21
CA ARG A 61 16.24 -42.74 -9.10
C ARG A 61 15.64 -44.08 -9.50
N ILE A 62 14.46 -44.42 -8.97
CA ILE A 62 13.78 -45.69 -9.27
C ILE A 62 13.39 -45.75 -10.77
N MET A 63 12.84 -44.65 -11.31
CA MET A 63 12.44 -44.57 -12.70
C MET A 63 13.61 -44.70 -13.69
N ALA A 64 14.71 -43.98 -13.46
CA ALA A 64 15.81 -43.84 -14.43
C ALA A 64 17.00 -44.81 -14.22
N PHE A 65 17.30 -45.24 -13.00
CA PHE A 65 18.54 -45.96 -12.65
C PHE A 65 18.35 -47.40 -12.14
N THR A 66 17.12 -47.93 -12.23
CA THR A 66 16.77 -49.31 -11.89
C THR A 66 17.72 -50.32 -12.53
N GLY A 67 18.39 -51.14 -11.70
CA GLY A 67 19.35 -52.17 -12.12
C GLY A 67 20.81 -51.74 -12.24
N ARG A 68 21.16 -50.46 -12.01
CA ARG A 68 22.56 -49.99 -11.90
C ARG A 68 22.90 -49.60 -10.47
N GLY A 69 23.36 -50.57 -9.68
CA GLY A 69 23.69 -50.38 -8.27
C GLY A 69 24.81 -49.37 -7.93
N SER A 70 25.45 -48.74 -8.93
CA SER A 70 26.35 -47.61 -8.73
C SER A 70 25.62 -46.29 -8.44
N ALA A 71 24.39 -46.11 -8.94
CA ALA A 71 23.65 -44.86 -8.77
C ALA A 71 23.12 -44.67 -7.33
N ASP A 72 22.77 -45.76 -6.65
CA ASP A 72 22.23 -45.73 -5.28
C ASP A 72 23.15 -45.03 -4.27
N LEU A 73 24.47 -45.25 -4.42
CA LEU A 73 25.48 -44.60 -3.58
C LEU A 73 25.51 -43.09 -3.83
N THR A 74 25.49 -42.66 -5.10
CA THR A 74 25.49 -41.24 -5.47
C THR A 74 24.25 -40.51 -4.93
N PHE A 75 23.05 -41.08 -5.08
CA PHE A 75 21.83 -40.48 -4.51
C PHE A 75 21.84 -40.44 -2.97
N SER A 76 22.43 -41.44 -2.31
CA SER A 76 22.57 -41.45 -0.85
C SER A 76 23.54 -40.36 -0.36
N ILE A 77 24.65 -40.14 -1.08
CA ILE A 77 25.61 -39.06 -0.80
C ILE A 77 24.95 -37.69 -1.00
N LEU A 78 24.18 -37.50 -2.08
CA LEU A 78 23.43 -36.26 -2.33
C LEU A 78 22.38 -35.98 -1.24
N ASN A 79 21.70 -37.01 -0.72
CA ASN A 79 20.79 -36.84 0.43
C ASN A 79 21.52 -36.39 1.71
N VAL A 80 22.72 -36.90 1.97
CA VAL A 80 23.55 -36.45 3.11
C VAL A 80 24.02 -35.00 2.93
N ILE A 81 24.43 -34.61 1.72
CA ILE A 81 24.80 -33.21 1.40
C ILE A 81 23.59 -32.29 1.61
N GLY A 82 22.40 -32.66 1.12
CA GLY A 82 21.18 -31.88 1.33
C GLY A 82 20.80 -31.73 2.80
N MET A 83 20.90 -32.81 3.59
CA MET A 83 20.66 -32.79 5.03
C MET A 83 21.66 -31.88 5.77
N ALA A 84 22.94 -31.86 5.37
CA ALA A 84 23.94 -30.96 5.93
C ALA A 84 23.63 -29.49 5.63
N ILE A 85 23.23 -29.16 4.39
CA ILE A 85 22.83 -27.80 3.98
C ILE A 85 21.61 -27.32 4.79
N PHE A 86 20.58 -28.16 4.97
CA PHE A 86 19.41 -27.78 5.79
C PHE A 86 19.73 -27.67 7.29
N THR A 87 20.66 -28.48 7.80
CA THR A 87 21.10 -28.37 9.19
C THR A 87 21.87 -27.06 9.44
N PHE A 88 22.67 -26.64 8.45
CA PHE A 88 23.31 -25.33 8.44
C PHE A 88 22.30 -24.17 8.34
N GLU A 89 21.28 -24.27 7.47
CA GLU A 89 20.18 -23.29 7.39
C GLU A 89 19.47 -23.13 8.75
N ILE A 90 19.09 -24.24 9.40
CA ILE A 90 18.42 -24.21 10.71
C ILE A 90 19.34 -23.61 11.79
N GLY A 91 20.59 -24.05 11.88
CA GLY A 91 21.55 -23.52 12.85
C GLY A 91 21.84 -22.02 12.64
N GLY A 92 21.86 -21.58 11.37
CA GLY A 92 21.97 -20.19 11.00
C GLY A 92 20.79 -19.36 11.45
N LEU A 93 19.57 -19.78 11.11
CA LEU A 93 18.33 -19.09 11.50
C LEU A 93 18.15 -19.02 13.03
N CYS A 94 18.49 -20.07 13.78
CA CYS A 94 18.52 -20.06 15.24
C CYS A 94 19.54 -19.07 15.83
N SER A 95 20.56 -18.68 15.06
CA SER A 95 21.64 -17.79 15.50
C SER A 95 21.44 -16.32 15.08
N THR A 96 20.60 -16.06 14.07
CA THR A 96 20.33 -14.72 13.52
C THR A 96 18.97 -14.17 13.87
N LYS A 97 17.94 -15.02 14.09
CA LYS A 97 16.58 -14.60 14.44
C LYS A 97 16.20 -15.09 15.83
N ALA A 98 16.04 -14.15 16.77
CA ALA A 98 15.78 -14.45 18.19
C ALA A 98 14.54 -15.35 18.40
N GLU A 99 13.47 -15.09 17.65
CA GLU A 99 12.18 -15.79 17.76
C GLU A 99 12.09 -17.10 16.96
N TYR A 100 13.11 -17.44 16.17
CA TYR A 100 13.04 -18.64 15.34
C TYR A 100 13.15 -19.92 16.17
N PHE A 101 13.99 -19.94 17.20
CA PHE A 101 14.20 -21.12 18.03
C PHE A 101 12.92 -21.48 18.82
N ASN A 102 12.51 -22.76 18.76
CA ASN A 102 11.24 -23.27 19.29
C ASN A 102 9.94 -22.69 18.66
N GLY A 103 10.05 -21.79 17.68
CA GLY A 103 8.90 -21.32 16.90
C GLY A 103 8.30 -22.40 15.98
N PHE A 104 7.09 -22.16 15.47
CA PHE A 104 6.37 -23.08 14.58
C PHE A 104 7.21 -23.51 13.35
N TYR A 105 7.91 -22.55 12.72
CA TYR A 105 8.73 -22.80 11.54
C TYR A 105 9.97 -23.67 11.84
N PHE A 106 10.61 -23.48 13.01
CA PHE A 106 11.72 -24.31 13.45
C PHE A 106 11.32 -25.78 13.57
N TRP A 107 10.19 -26.08 14.20
CA TRP A 107 9.69 -27.45 14.31
C TRP A 107 9.37 -28.08 12.96
N LEU A 108 8.82 -27.30 12.02
CA LEU A 108 8.56 -27.76 10.66
C LEU A 108 9.85 -28.08 9.91
N ASP A 109 10.85 -27.21 10.02
CA ASP A 109 12.15 -27.38 9.39
C ASP A 109 12.94 -28.56 10.00
N VAL A 110 12.85 -28.77 11.31
CA VAL A 110 13.41 -29.96 11.98
C VAL A 110 12.74 -31.25 11.50
N VAL A 111 11.40 -31.30 11.46
CA VAL A 111 10.66 -32.51 11.01
C VAL A 111 10.92 -32.81 9.53
N SER A 112 10.97 -31.80 8.67
CA SER A 112 11.25 -31.99 7.25
C SER A 112 12.70 -32.42 6.98
N THR A 113 13.71 -31.85 7.68
CA THR A 113 15.10 -32.33 7.58
C THR A 113 15.25 -33.75 8.14
N ALA A 114 14.68 -34.03 9.32
CA ALA A 114 14.73 -35.36 9.95
C ALA A 114 14.10 -36.45 9.06
N SER A 115 13.09 -36.11 8.27
CA SER A 115 12.49 -37.06 7.33
C SER A 115 13.46 -37.58 6.27
N MET A 116 14.51 -36.84 5.90
CA MET A 116 15.48 -37.26 4.87
C MET A 116 16.33 -38.46 5.32
N ILE A 117 16.43 -38.71 6.64
CA ILE A 117 17.14 -39.85 7.22
C ILE A 117 16.58 -41.18 6.68
N PHE A 118 15.27 -41.27 6.45
CA PHE A 118 14.62 -42.48 5.92
C PHE A 118 14.96 -42.79 4.46
N ASP A 119 15.41 -41.80 3.69
CA ASP A 119 15.83 -41.96 2.29
C ASP A 119 17.34 -42.34 2.18
N ILE A 120 18.06 -42.51 3.31
CA ILE A 120 19.48 -42.90 3.36
C ILE A 120 19.61 -44.43 3.53
N LYS A 121 19.93 -45.14 2.43
CA LYS A 121 19.92 -46.61 2.38
C LYS A 121 20.81 -47.31 3.42
N TRP A 122 21.98 -46.77 3.77
CA TRP A 122 22.87 -47.39 4.76
C TRP A 122 22.46 -47.18 6.22
N LEU A 123 21.60 -46.19 6.51
CA LEU A 123 21.18 -45.86 7.88
C LEU A 123 19.89 -46.61 8.28
N ASN A 124 19.24 -47.26 7.31
CA ASN A 124 18.01 -48.03 7.48
C ASN A 124 18.26 -49.52 7.16
N PRO A 125 18.99 -50.26 8.02
CA PRO A 125 19.28 -51.68 7.80
C PRO A 125 18.02 -52.57 7.77
N GLY A 126 16.89 -52.09 8.33
CA GLY A 126 15.60 -52.76 8.26
C GLY A 126 14.94 -52.76 6.88
N ALA A 127 15.45 -51.99 5.92
CA ALA A 127 14.97 -52.00 4.53
C ALA A 127 15.74 -52.98 3.62
N THR A 128 16.87 -53.53 4.08
CA THR A 128 17.75 -54.39 3.29
C THR A 128 17.62 -55.89 3.59
N ASP A 129 17.09 -56.27 4.76
CA ASP A 129 16.92 -57.67 5.13
C ASP A 129 15.60 -58.28 4.64
N GLY A 130 15.67 -58.87 3.45
CA GLY A 130 14.69 -59.83 2.94
C GLY A 130 14.63 -61.11 3.80
N SER A 131 13.91 -61.03 4.92
CA SER A 131 13.51 -62.13 5.82
C SER A 131 14.59 -62.83 6.66
N ALA A 132 14.75 -62.40 7.93
CA ALA A 132 15.04 -63.31 9.05
C ALA A 132 14.56 -62.78 10.42
N SER A 133 13.64 -63.52 11.05
CA SER A 133 13.42 -63.61 12.51
C SER A 133 13.40 -62.34 13.39
N VAL A 134 12.23 -61.68 13.46
CA VAL A 134 11.60 -61.43 14.77
C VAL A 134 10.31 -62.24 14.80
N ALA A 135 10.32 -63.37 15.51
CA ALA A 135 9.21 -64.31 15.54
C ALA A 135 8.24 -64.01 16.69
N ARG A 136 6.96 -64.31 16.46
CA ARG A 136 5.85 -64.39 17.45
C ARG A 136 5.38 -63.04 18.05
N THR A 137 4.43 -62.39 17.37
CA THR A 137 3.04 -62.18 17.85
C THR A 137 2.28 -61.24 16.90
N GLY A 138 1.05 -61.60 16.53
CA GLY A 138 0.12 -60.73 15.76
C GLY A 138 0.01 -61.07 14.27
N LYS A 139 -1.16 -61.58 13.87
CA LYS A 139 -1.56 -61.75 12.46
C LYS A 139 -1.91 -60.38 11.83
N VAL A 140 -1.62 -60.23 10.52
CA VAL A 140 -2.10 -59.15 9.61
C VAL A 140 -1.52 -57.74 9.81
N SER A 141 -1.10 -57.11 8.68
CA SER A 141 -0.93 -55.66 8.48
C SER A 141 0.20 -54.87 9.17
N LYS A 142 1.49 -55.21 8.92
CA LYS A 142 2.62 -54.31 9.24
C LYS A 142 3.44 -53.72 8.06
N SER A 143 3.45 -54.31 6.86
CA SER A 143 4.11 -53.64 5.70
C SER A 143 3.42 -52.35 5.23
N ALA A 144 2.10 -52.23 5.42
CA ALA A 144 1.33 -51.08 4.92
C ALA A 144 1.47 -49.78 5.74
N LYS A 145 1.96 -49.84 6.99
CA LYS A 145 1.99 -48.68 7.89
C LYS A 145 3.27 -47.83 7.75
N GLY A 146 4.43 -48.46 7.56
CA GLY A 146 5.71 -47.74 7.40
C GLY A 146 5.74 -46.84 6.15
N GLY A 147 5.32 -47.38 5.00
CA GLY A 147 5.28 -46.63 3.74
C GLY A 147 4.34 -45.40 3.77
N ARG A 148 3.24 -45.45 4.54
CA ARG A 148 2.37 -44.28 4.73
C ARG A 148 3.06 -43.16 5.50
N ILE A 149 3.82 -43.49 6.56
CA ILE A 149 4.52 -42.49 7.37
C ILE A 149 5.61 -41.78 6.54
N VAL A 150 6.38 -42.54 5.74
CA VAL A 150 7.38 -41.95 4.82
C VAL A 150 6.72 -41.06 3.75
N ARG A 151 5.60 -41.48 3.17
CA ARG A 151 4.82 -40.66 2.21
C ARG A 151 4.29 -39.36 2.84
N ILE A 152 3.77 -39.42 4.08
CA ILE A 152 3.31 -38.22 4.82
C ILE A 152 4.49 -37.29 5.12
N ALA A 153 5.65 -37.84 5.52
CA ALA A 153 6.84 -37.04 5.80
C ALA A 153 7.39 -36.33 4.54
N ARG A 154 7.24 -36.92 3.34
CA ARG A 154 7.52 -36.24 2.06
C ARG A 154 6.58 -35.05 1.81
N LEU A 155 5.32 -35.11 2.24
CA LEU A 155 4.38 -33.98 2.11
C LEU A 155 4.76 -32.80 3.02
N VAL A 156 5.30 -33.04 4.21
CA VAL A 156 5.79 -31.95 5.11
C VAL A 156 6.89 -31.13 4.43
N ARG A 157 7.73 -31.74 3.57
CA ARG A 157 8.77 -31.04 2.79
C ARG A 157 8.19 -30.02 1.80
N LEU A 158 6.95 -30.17 1.32
CA LEU A 158 6.33 -29.22 0.38
C LEU A 158 6.16 -27.82 0.98
N VAL A 159 6.05 -27.69 2.30
CA VAL A 159 5.95 -26.39 2.98
C VAL A 159 7.24 -25.57 2.82
N ARG A 160 8.41 -26.21 2.63
CA ARG A 160 9.66 -25.48 2.33
C ARG A 160 9.62 -24.74 1.00
N ILE A 161 8.93 -25.28 -0.01
CA ILE A 161 8.76 -24.59 -1.30
C ILE A 161 7.99 -23.27 -1.12
N LEU A 162 7.12 -23.15 -0.11
CA LEU A 162 6.42 -21.89 0.17
C LEU A 162 7.37 -20.76 0.61
N LYS A 163 8.56 -21.07 1.16
CA LYS A 163 9.61 -20.06 1.41
C LYS A 163 10.08 -19.38 0.12
N LEU A 164 10.19 -20.13 -0.99
CA LEU A 164 10.59 -19.58 -2.29
C LEU A 164 9.54 -18.59 -2.85
N PHE A 165 8.26 -18.79 -2.56
CA PHE A 165 7.20 -17.87 -2.99
C PHE A 165 7.24 -16.53 -2.25
N LYS A 166 7.77 -16.46 -1.01
CA LYS A 166 8.04 -15.17 -0.33
C LYS A 166 9.09 -14.33 -1.07
N MET A 167 10.04 -14.94 -1.79
CA MET A 167 11.08 -14.20 -2.53
C MET A 167 10.54 -13.23 -3.60
N LYS A 168 9.31 -13.44 -4.11
CA LYS A 168 8.70 -12.54 -5.09
C LYS A 168 7.87 -11.42 -4.47
N LYS A 169 7.58 -11.46 -3.17
CA LYS A 169 6.82 -10.42 -2.45
C LYS A 169 7.71 -9.53 -1.58
N ASN A 170 8.80 -10.10 -1.04
CA ASN A 170 9.84 -9.35 -0.31
C ASN A 170 10.69 -8.40 -1.19
N LEU A 171 10.36 -8.22 -2.48
CA LEU A 171 11.02 -7.23 -3.35
C LEU A 171 10.30 -5.87 -3.38
N GLU A 172 9.11 -5.75 -2.78
CA GLU A 172 8.27 -4.54 -2.78
C GLU A 172 7.81 -4.12 -1.36
N SER A 173 8.27 -4.80 -0.30
CA SER A 173 7.96 -4.44 1.09
C SER A 173 9.17 -4.67 1.99
N SER A 174 9.95 -3.60 2.17
CA SER A 174 11.02 -3.50 3.17
C SER A 174 11.12 -2.05 3.65
N GLU A 175 10.10 -1.63 4.39
CA GLU A 175 10.25 -0.60 5.42
C GLU A 175 10.00 -1.32 6.76
N ASP A 176 10.86 -1.07 7.73
CA ASP A 176 10.86 -1.79 9.01
C ASP A 176 9.81 -1.15 9.94
N GLU A 177 8.82 -1.94 10.37
CA GLU A 177 7.93 -1.60 11.48
C GLU A 177 8.36 -2.42 12.71
N GLU A 178 9.00 -1.75 13.67
CA GLU A 178 9.08 -2.21 15.05
C GLU A 178 7.74 -1.87 15.71
N GLU A 179 6.91 -2.89 16.00
CA GLU A 179 5.68 -2.74 16.77
C GLU A 179 5.95 -3.08 18.25
N ASP A 180 5.79 -2.09 19.14
CA ASP A 180 5.72 -2.31 20.58
C ASP A 180 4.33 -2.89 20.94
N GLU A 181 4.27 -4.16 21.34
CA GLU A 181 3.03 -4.82 21.76
C GLU A 181 2.63 -4.49 23.22
N ASP A 182 1.80 -3.46 23.40
CA ASP A 182 0.93 -3.27 24.59
C ASP A 182 -0.55 -3.50 24.20
N GLU A 183 -1.01 -4.76 24.17
CA GLU A 183 -2.43 -5.09 23.91
C GLU A 183 -3.29 -5.14 25.20
N GLU A 184 -4.09 -4.10 25.46
CA GLU A 184 -5.29 -4.23 26.28
C GLU A 184 -6.41 -4.99 25.53
N MET A 185 -6.79 -6.17 26.02
CA MET A 185 -7.91 -6.94 25.47
C MET A 185 -9.27 -6.26 25.66
N VAL A 186 -9.73 -5.51 24.65
CA VAL A 186 -11.14 -5.12 24.51
C VAL A 186 -11.85 -6.03 23.51
N SER A 187 -12.86 -6.77 23.97
CA SER A 187 -13.61 -7.73 23.16
C SER A 187 -14.45 -7.06 22.06
N ARG A 188 -13.88 -6.84 20.88
CA ARG A 188 -14.61 -6.44 19.67
C ARG A 188 -15.11 -7.65 18.89
N GLN A 189 -16.34 -7.54 18.37
CA GLN A 189 -16.84 -8.51 17.39
C GLN A 189 -15.94 -8.50 16.15
N PRO A 190 -15.71 -9.65 15.47
CA PRO A 190 -14.87 -9.68 14.29
C PRO A 190 -15.41 -8.74 13.21
N SER A 191 -14.53 -7.91 12.65
CA SER A 191 -14.85 -6.88 11.67
C SER A 191 -15.59 -7.48 10.45
N LYS A 192 -16.32 -6.65 9.71
CA LYS A 192 -17.03 -7.14 8.51
C LYS A 192 -16.05 -7.73 7.49
N VAL A 193 -14.85 -7.14 7.39
CA VAL A 193 -13.76 -7.64 6.55
C VAL A 193 -13.26 -9.01 7.04
N ALA A 194 -13.08 -9.21 8.35
CA ALA A 194 -12.70 -10.51 8.91
C ALA A 194 -13.76 -11.60 8.67
N LYS A 195 -15.05 -11.26 8.75
CA LYS A 195 -16.15 -12.17 8.37
C LYS A 195 -16.13 -12.52 6.87
N LYS A 196 -15.91 -11.53 6.00
CA LYS A 196 -15.81 -11.70 4.54
C LYS A 196 -14.59 -12.56 4.15
N LEU A 197 -13.45 -12.33 4.81
CA LEU A 197 -12.22 -13.12 4.65
C LEU A 197 -12.38 -14.56 5.16
N THR A 198 -13.04 -14.78 6.29
CA THR A 198 -13.32 -16.14 6.79
C THR A 198 -14.32 -16.90 5.90
N GLU A 199 -15.30 -16.22 5.29
CA GLU A 199 -16.20 -16.85 4.32
C GLU A 199 -15.48 -17.19 3.00
N LEU A 200 -14.65 -16.29 2.47
CA LEU A 200 -13.88 -16.54 1.24
C LEU A 200 -12.84 -17.64 1.43
N THR A 201 -12.08 -17.61 2.52
CA THR A 201 -11.11 -18.66 2.86
C THR A 201 -11.79 -20.01 3.04
N THR A 202 -12.90 -20.11 3.78
CA THR A 202 -13.64 -21.39 3.89
C THR A 202 -14.19 -21.87 2.54
N ARG A 203 -14.72 -20.98 1.70
CA ARG A 203 -15.17 -21.30 0.33
C ARG A 203 -14.01 -21.73 -0.58
N HIS A 204 -12.81 -21.20 -0.39
CA HIS A 204 -11.59 -21.62 -1.09
C HIS A 204 -11.09 -22.99 -0.57
N ILE A 205 -11.03 -23.19 0.74
CA ILE A 205 -10.69 -24.48 1.39
C ILE A 205 -11.61 -25.59 0.89
N ILE A 206 -12.93 -25.39 0.86
CA ILE A 206 -13.90 -26.37 0.38
C ILE A 206 -13.62 -26.76 -1.09
N ARG A 207 -13.36 -25.77 -1.97
CA ARG A 207 -13.01 -26.04 -3.37
C ARG A 207 -11.72 -26.85 -3.50
N ILE A 208 -10.68 -26.50 -2.73
CA ILE A 208 -9.39 -27.21 -2.70
C ILE A 208 -9.58 -28.65 -2.19
N LEU A 209 -10.35 -28.86 -1.13
CA LEU A 209 -10.65 -30.18 -0.57
C LEU A 209 -11.44 -31.05 -1.56
N ILE A 210 -12.44 -30.49 -2.25
CA ILE A 210 -13.20 -31.21 -3.29
C ILE A 210 -12.28 -31.64 -4.43
N VAL A 211 -11.42 -30.74 -4.93
CA VAL A 211 -10.43 -31.07 -5.97
C VAL A 211 -9.47 -32.16 -5.48
N MET A 212 -8.96 -32.04 -4.26
CA MET A 212 -8.06 -33.06 -3.68
C MET A 212 -8.76 -34.42 -3.55
N VAL A 213 -9.99 -34.47 -3.02
CA VAL A 213 -10.78 -35.70 -2.86
C VAL A 213 -11.18 -36.32 -4.20
N ALA A 214 -11.43 -35.53 -5.24
CA ALA A 214 -11.70 -36.04 -6.58
C ALA A 214 -10.46 -36.62 -7.27
N VAL A 215 -9.29 -36.03 -7.03
CA VAL A 215 -8.05 -36.34 -7.77
C VAL A 215 -7.21 -37.43 -7.08
N PHE A 216 -7.21 -37.51 -5.73
CA PHE A 216 -6.41 -38.48 -4.98
C PHE A 216 -6.75 -39.95 -5.28
N PRO A 217 -8.04 -40.37 -5.43
CA PRO A 217 -8.40 -41.75 -5.75
C PRO A 217 -7.88 -42.24 -7.11
N LEU A 218 -7.64 -41.33 -8.07
CA LEU A 218 -7.09 -41.65 -9.38
C LEU A 218 -5.62 -42.14 -9.31
N PHE A 219 -4.93 -41.85 -8.21
CA PHE A 219 -3.51 -42.19 -7.99
C PHE A 219 -3.28 -43.22 -6.88
N ASP A 220 -4.32 -43.65 -6.15
CA ASP A 220 -4.17 -44.51 -4.97
C ASP A 220 -4.28 -46.03 -5.26
N ASN A 221 -4.51 -46.44 -6.50
CA ASN A 221 -4.75 -47.85 -6.85
C ASN A 221 -4.11 -48.36 -8.17
N PRO A 222 -2.77 -48.43 -8.28
CA PRO A 222 -2.13 -49.39 -9.19
C PRO A 222 -2.20 -50.84 -8.64
N SER A 223 -2.20 -51.00 -7.31
CA SER A 223 -2.10 -52.31 -6.62
C SER A 223 -3.35 -53.19 -6.68
N ALA A 224 -4.48 -52.66 -7.20
CA ALA A 224 -5.66 -53.47 -7.51
C ALA A 224 -5.34 -54.58 -8.53
N PHE A 225 -4.41 -54.34 -9.47
CA PHE A 225 -3.89 -55.37 -10.38
C PHE A 225 -2.80 -56.24 -9.75
N ASP A 226 -1.98 -55.69 -8.85
CA ASP A 226 -0.83 -56.39 -8.28
C ASP A 226 -1.24 -57.46 -7.26
N SER A 227 -2.30 -57.21 -6.47
CA SER A 227 -2.84 -58.22 -5.53
C SER A 227 -3.31 -59.53 -6.22
N THR A 228 -3.79 -59.44 -7.46
CA THR A 228 -4.08 -60.61 -8.31
C THR A 228 -2.83 -61.28 -8.87
N ILE A 229 -1.76 -60.53 -9.11
CA ILE A 229 -0.47 -61.08 -9.56
C ILE A 229 0.20 -61.79 -8.40
N ASP A 230 0.42 -61.14 -7.25
CA ASP A 230 1.00 -61.75 -6.05
C ASP A 230 0.23 -63.01 -5.61
N GLY A 231 -1.10 -62.93 -5.63
CA GLY A 231 -1.98 -64.08 -5.37
C GLY A 231 -1.79 -65.22 -6.37
N TYR A 232 -1.64 -64.93 -7.66
CA TYR A 232 -1.37 -65.94 -8.69
C TYR A 232 0.05 -66.53 -8.59
N VAL A 233 1.06 -65.68 -8.36
CA VAL A 233 2.46 -66.10 -8.24
C VAL A 233 2.65 -66.98 -7.00
N SER A 234 2.18 -66.53 -5.83
CA SER A 234 2.34 -67.26 -4.55
C SER A 234 1.57 -68.57 -4.55
N ASN A 235 0.27 -68.57 -4.87
CA ASN A 235 -0.54 -69.79 -4.92
C ASN A 235 -0.05 -70.73 -6.03
N GLY A 236 0.42 -70.20 -7.16
CA GLY A 236 1.02 -70.99 -8.22
C GLY A 236 2.33 -71.66 -7.81
N LEU A 237 3.18 -71.00 -7.01
CA LEU A 237 4.40 -71.62 -6.46
C LEU A 237 4.07 -72.73 -5.44
N VAL A 238 3.05 -72.51 -4.60
CA VAL A 238 2.52 -73.55 -3.68
C VAL A 238 1.93 -74.73 -4.47
N PHE A 239 1.18 -74.45 -5.55
CA PHE A 239 0.61 -75.47 -6.43
C PHE A 239 1.70 -76.31 -7.10
N LEU A 240 2.70 -75.67 -7.73
CA LEU A 240 3.85 -76.35 -8.35
C LEU A 240 4.64 -77.21 -7.35
N TYR A 241 4.78 -76.76 -6.10
CA TYR A 241 5.40 -77.58 -5.05
C TYR A 241 4.59 -78.85 -4.73
N ASN A 242 3.25 -78.79 -4.77
CA ASN A 242 2.37 -79.92 -4.49
C ASN A 242 2.30 -80.93 -5.65
N ILE A 243 2.26 -80.45 -6.91
CA ILE A 243 2.16 -81.31 -8.11
C ILE A 243 3.52 -81.77 -8.67
N ARG A 244 4.62 -81.60 -7.91
CA ARG A 244 5.96 -81.98 -8.36
C ARG A 244 6.12 -83.51 -8.52
N PRO A 245 6.97 -84.00 -9.43
CA PRO A 245 7.19 -85.44 -9.59
C PRO A 245 8.07 -85.96 -8.44
N LYS A 246 7.48 -86.72 -7.51
CA LYS A 246 8.17 -87.24 -6.30
C LYS A 246 9.42 -88.07 -6.58
N HIS A 247 9.55 -88.67 -7.76
CA HIS A 247 10.74 -89.43 -8.18
C HIS A 247 11.97 -88.56 -8.50
N LEU A 248 11.85 -87.22 -8.46
CA LEU A 248 12.97 -86.28 -8.50
C LEU A 248 13.35 -85.74 -7.11
N ASP A 249 12.61 -86.05 -6.04
CA ASP A 249 13.02 -85.69 -4.68
C ASP A 249 14.25 -86.54 -4.31
N LEU A 250 15.33 -85.88 -3.88
CA LEU A 250 16.63 -86.48 -3.57
C LEU A 250 16.97 -86.27 -2.09
N ASP A 251 17.54 -87.30 -1.45
CA ASP A 251 18.11 -87.23 -0.10
C ASP A 251 19.43 -86.43 -0.07
N VAL A 252 19.85 -86.05 1.14
CA VAL A 252 20.46 -84.74 1.42
C VAL A 252 21.93 -84.56 0.97
N GLU A 253 22.68 -85.61 0.60
CA GLU A 253 24.14 -85.53 0.45
C GLU A 253 24.70 -86.18 -0.83
N MET A 254 24.79 -85.41 -1.94
CA MET A 254 25.57 -85.78 -3.14
C MET A 254 26.11 -84.54 -3.93
N PRO A 255 27.19 -84.68 -4.72
CA PRO A 255 27.92 -83.56 -5.32
C PRO A 255 27.25 -82.87 -6.53
N VAL A 256 27.92 -81.80 -6.96
CA VAL A 256 27.46 -80.67 -7.82
C VAL A 256 26.91 -81.05 -9.21
N GLU A 257 26.94 -82.31 -9.64
CA GLU A 257 26.52 -82.76 -10.97
C GLU A 257 25.04 -83.22 -11.06
N ALA A 258 24.35 -83.42 -9.92
CA ALA A 258 22.91 -83.74 -9.89
C ALA A 258 21.97 -82.56 -10.29
N ASN A 259 22.55 -81.49 -10.84
CA ASN A 259 22.07 -80.11 -10.73
C ASN A 259 21.14 -79.64 -11.86
N GLU A 260 20.84 -80.52 -12.82
CA GLU A 260 20.03 -80.22 -14.01
C GLU A 260 18.86 -81.20 -14.23
N ARG A 261 18.67 -82.20 -13.35
CA ARG A 261 17.65 -83.26 -13.56
C ARG A 261 16.23 -82.73 -13.77
N GLY A 262 15.84 -81.64 -13.09
CA GLY A 262 14.53 -81.00 -13.29
C GLY A 262 14.37 -80.33 -14.65
N SER A 263 15.36 -79.53 -15.05
CA SER A 263 15.45 -78.98 -16.41
C SER A 263 15.37 -80.10 -17.45
N GLN A 264 16.21 -81.13 -17.32
CA GLN A 264 16.30 -82.25 -18.26
C GLN A 264 15.00 -83.08 -18.28
N PHE A 265 14.32 -83.26 -17.15
CA PHE A 265 13.02 -83.94 -17.08
C PHE A 265 11.94 -83.18 -17.86
N CYS A 266 11.80 -81.87 -17.67
CA CYS A 266 10.82 -81.07 -18.42
C CYS A 266 11.22 -80.82 -19.89
N LEU A 267 12.50 -80.96 -20.23
CA LEU A 267 12.96 -81.01 -21.63
C LEU A 267 12.72 -82.39 -22.28
N ALA A 268 12.79 -83.49 -21.52
CA ALA A 268 12.52 -84.83 -22.03
C ALA A 268 11.01 -85.13 -22.16
N ASN A 269 10.20 -84.63 -21.22
CA ASN A 269 8.78 -84.93 -21.08
C ASN A 269 7.90 -83.66 -21.14
N PRO A 270 7.85 -82.94 -22.28
CA PRO A 270 7.15 -81.65 -22.38
C PRO A 270 5.62 -81.73 -22.27
N GLN A 271 5.04 -82.92 -22.30
CA GLN A 271 3.59 -83.17 -22.10
C GLN A 271 3.24 -83.56 -20.64
N HIS A 272 4.22 -83.70 -19.75
CA HIS A 272 3.95 -84.04 -18.35
C HIS A 272 3.22 -82.90 -17.63
N GLU A 273 2.18 -83.21 -16.85
CA GLU A 273 1.29 -82.25 -16.20
C GLU A 273 2.04 -81.15 -15.43
N PHE A 274 3.01 -81.55 -14.59
CA PHE A 274 3.91 -80.63 -13.88
C PHE A 274 4.61 -79.63 -14.83
N CYS A 275 5.15 -80.08 -15.96
CA CYS A 275 5.92 -79.25 -16.87
C CYS A 275 5.02 -78.32 -17.72
N LEU A 276 3.78 -78.74 -18.00
CA LEU A 276 2.75 -77.90 -18.62
C LEU A 276 2.30 -76.78 -17.67
N ASN A 277 2.00 -77.11 -16.41
CA ASN A 277 1.63 -76.13 -15.39
C ASN A 277 2.79 -75.17 -15.09
N LEU A 278 4.03 -75.68 -15.00
CA LEU A 278 5.24 -74.88 -14.85
C LEU A 278 5.40 -73.89 -16.01
N ARG A 279 5.11 -74.31 -17.25
CA ARG A 279 5.11 -73.45 -18.43
C ARG A 279 4.02 -72.37 -18.39
N GLN A 280 2.80 -72.72 -18.02
CA GLN A 280 1.70 -71.73 -17.93
C GLN A 280 1.92 -70.72 -16.79
N TRP A 281 2.46 -71.16 -15.66
CA TRP A 281 2.85 -70.31 -14.55
C TRP A 281 3.97 -69.34 -14.96
N THR A 282 5.09 -69.85 -15.48
CA THR A 282 6.21 -69.02 -15.97
C THR A 282 5.83 -68.04 -17.07
N GLN A 283 4.86 -68.37 -17.94
CA GLN A 283 4.35 -67.44 -18.95
C GLN A 283 3.50 -66.29 -18.39
N ARG A 284 2.97 -66.40 -17.17
CA ARG A 284 2.10 -65.39 -16.54
C ARG A 284 2.78 -64.63 -15.39
N CYS A 285 3.80 -65.19 -14.75
CA CYS A 285 4.50 -64.58 -13.60
C CYS A 285 5.62 -63.58 -13.97
N GLY A 286 5.70 -63.13 -15.23
CA GLY A 286 6.73 -62.18 -15.68
C GLY A 286 8.12 -62.80 -15.84
N LYS A 287 9.17 -61.97 -15.75
CA LYS A 287 10.56 -62.41 -15.96
C LYS A 287 11.12 -63.10 -14.72
N LEU A 288 11.04 -64.43 -14.70
CA LEU A 288 11.64 -65.27 -13.67
C LEU A 288 13.16 -65.41 -13.88
N ARG A 289 13.96 -64.93 -12.92
CA ARG A 289 15.44 -64.95 -12.97
C ARG A 289 16.07 -66.17 -12.29
N TYR A 290 15.35 -66.79 -11.36
CA TYR A 290 15.78 -68.02 -10.68
C TYR A 290 14.57 -68.82 -10.21
N LEU A 291 14.63 -70.16 -10.33
CA LEU A 291 13.60 -71.05 -9.80
C LEU A 291 14.19 -72.33 -9.25
N ARG A 292 13.92 -72.58 -7.97
CA ARG A 292 14.26 -73.83 -7.30
C ARG A 292 13.06 -74.37 -6.53
N ILE A 293 12.67 -75.59 -6.88
CA ILE A 293 11.63 -76.35 -6.19
C ILE A 293 12.35 -77.48 -5.46
N HIS A 294 12.29 -77.49 -4.13
CA HIS A 294 13.04 -78.41 -3.28
C HIS A 294 14.58 -78.34 -3.55
N HIS A 295 15.23 -79.47 -3.85
CA HIS A 295 16.66 -79.50 -4.19
C HIS A 295 16.92 -79.36 -5.70
N VAL A 296 15.87 -79.24 -6.52
CA VAL A 296 15.95 -79.34 -7.99
C VAL A 296 15.80 -77.97 -8.65
N ARG A 297 16.61 -77.73 -9.69
CA ARG A 297 16.67 -76.47 -10.45
C ARG A 297 16.09 -76.63 -11.85
N TYR A 298 15.61 -75.51 -12.40
CA TYR A 298 14.91 -75.45 -13.69
C TYR A 298 15.53 -74.43 -14.67
N ASP A 299 16.76 -73.99 -14.41
CA ASP A 299 17.43 -72.88 -15.11
C ASP A 299 17.53 -73.10 -16.63
N ASP A 300 17.82 -74.32 -17.09
CA ASP A 300 17.95 -74.62 -18.53
C ASP A 300 16.61 -74.86 -19.22
N PHE A 301 15.59 -75.31 -18.46
CA PHE A 301 14.20 -75.28 -18.94
C PHE A 301 13.73 -73.84 -19.14
N LEU A 302 14.06 -72.93 -18.21
CA LEU A 302 13.80 -71.50 -18.37
C LEU A 302 14.54 -70.93 -19.59
N LYS A 303 15.85 -71.17 -19.74
CA LYS A 303 16.62 -70.78 -20.95
C LYS A 303 15.90 -71.25 -22.22
N ALA A 304 15.57 -72.54 -22.31
CA ALA A 304 14.88 -73.09 -23.47
C ALA A 304 13.53 -72.40 -23.74
N LEU A 305 12.73 -72.17 -22.69
CA LEU A 305 11.42 -71.51 -22.79
C LEU A 305 11.54 -70.09 -23.38
N TYR A 306 12.45 -69.28 -22.85
CA TYR A 306 12.64 -67.89 -23.27
C TYR A 306 13.30 -67.76 -24.65
N PHE A 307 14.24 -68.64 -25.00
CA PHE A 307 14.81 -68.66 -26.36
C PHE A 307 13.79 -69.12 -27.42
N HIS A 308 12.91 -70.07 -27.11
CA HIS A 308 11.92 -70.56 -28.08
C HIS A 308 10.80 -69.55 -28.34
N ALA A 309 10.52 -68.64 -27.40
CA ALA A 309 9.55 -67.55 -27.59
C ALA A 309 9.98 -66.53 -28.68
N GLN A 310 11.26 -66.51 -29.06
CA GLN A 310 11.78 -65.65 -30.14
C GLN A 310 12.09 -66.42 -31.44
N GLY A 311 11.72 -67.70 -31.57
CA GLY A 311 12.09 -68.52 -32.74
C GLY A 311 11.23 -69.78 -32.98
N ARG A 312 10.87 -70.02 -34.26
CA ARG A 312 9.87 -70.99 -34.76
C ARG A 312 10.03 -72.45 -34.27
N ASN A 313 8.88 -73.11 -34.14
CA ASN A 313 8.61 -74.55 -33.96
C ASN A 313 9.69 -75.57 -34.39
N LYS A 314 10.19 -76.40 -33.45
CA LYS A 314 10.18 -77.88 -33.49
C LYS A 314 11.04 -78.47 -32.35
N TRP A 315 10.41 -79.21 -31.43
CA TRP A 315 11.16 -80.10 -30.53
C TRP A 315 11.70 -81.30 -31.32
N LYS A 316 13.02 -81.41 -31.45
CA LYS A 316 13.71 -82.65 -31.88
C LYS A 316 14.61 -83.15 -30.75
N ARG A 317 14.51 -84.45 -30.44
CA ARG A 317 15.41 -85.12 -29.48
C ARG A 317 16.88 -84.94 -29.88
N PRO A 318 17.81 -84.67 -28.95
CA PRO A 318 19.23 -84.79 -29.24
C PRO A 318 19.57 -86.27 -29.49
N LYS A 319 20.15 -86.58 -30.65
CA LYS A 319 20.84 -87.85 -30.91
C LYS A 319 22.35 -87.64 -30.84
N GLY A 320 23.08 -88.71 -30.50
CA GLY A 320 24.48 -88.66 -30.08
C GLY A 320 25.51 -88.29 -31.16
N LYS A 321 26.75 -88.16 -30.68
CA LYS A 321 27.97 -87.71 -31.37
C LYS A 321 28.28 -88.46 -32.69
N ARG A 322 28.80 -87.73 -33.69
CA ARG A 322 30.09 -88.02 -34.37
C ARG A 322 30.59 -86.79 -35.17
N GLU A 323 31.83 -86.88 -35.65
CA GLU A 323 32.70 -85.77 -36.08
C GLU A 323 32.55 -85.33 -37.56
N SER A 324 33.41 -84.37 -37.92
CA SER A 324 33.82 -83.91 -39.27
C SER A 324 32.78 -83.21 -40.15
N GLU A 325 32.98 -81.90 -40.38
CA GLU A 325 33.45 -81.38 -41.68
C GLU A 325 33.88 -79.89 -41.62
N LYS A 326 34.60 -79.41 -42.65
CA LYS A 326 35.24 -78.09 -42.70
C LYS A 326 34.40 -77.06 -43.49
N ARG A 327 34.32 -75.83 -42.95
CA ARG A 327 34.17 -74.46 -43.54
C ARG A 327 33.96 -74.33 -45.08
N PRO A 328 33.17 -73.36 -45.61
CA PRO A 328 33.53 -71.92 -45.49
C PRO A 328 32.37 -70.86 -45.53
N TYR A 329 32.74 -69.63 -45.89
CA TYR A 329 32.11 -68.31 -45.66
C TYR A 329 30.89 -67.92 -46.53
N THR A 330 30.15 -66.90 -46.06
CA THR A 330 29.30 -65.92 -46.79
C THR A 330 28.06 -66.36 -47.60
N LYS A 331 26.89 -65.81 -47.23
CA LYS A 331 26.20 -64.75 -47.99
C LYS A 331 25.11 -64.04 -47.15
N LYS A 332 24.85 -62.76 -47.47
CA LYS A 332 23.87 -61.86 -46.83
C LYS A 332 22.52 -61.87 -47.56
N ASN A 333 21.47 -61.42 -46.84
CA ASN A 333 20.19 -60.88 -47.34
C ASN A 333 19.20 -61.91 -47.96
N LYS A 334 17.87 -61.82 -47.83
CA LYS A 334 16.86 -60.80 -47.39
C LYS A 334 15.61 -61.61 -46.92
N ALA A 335 14.55 -61.12 -46.26
CA ALA A 335 14.18 -59.83 -45.66
C ALA A 335 13.07 -60.07 -44.60
N CYS A 336 12.85 -59.11 -43.70
CA CYS A 336 11.51 -58.68 -43.24
C CYS A 336 11.68 -57.29 -42.59
N GLU A 337 11.03 -56.28 -43.17
CA GLU A 337 10.99 -54.92 -42.64
C GLU A 337 9.89 -54.80 -41.57
N VAL A 338 10.29 -54.47 -40.35
CA VAL A 338 9.54 -53.64 -39.39
C VAL A 338 10.60 -52.88 -38.60
N ASP A 339 10.42 -51.57 -38.42
CA ASP A 339 11.43 -50.73 -37.76
C ASP A 339 11.71 -51.16 -36.32
N PRO A 340 12.98 -51.15 -35.87
CA PRO A 340 13.33 -51.52 -34.51
C PRO A 340 12.98 -50.39 -33.55
N CYS A 341 11.96 -50.60 -32.71
CA CYS A 341 11.69 -49.74 -31.56
C CYS A 341 12.97 -49.53 -30.73
N THR A 342 13.35 -48.28 -30.56
CA THR A 342 14.59 -47.88 -29.90
C THR A 342 14.49 -47.96 -28.37
N HIS A 343 15.64 -48.15 -27.72
CA HIS A 343 15.84 -48.05 -26.26
C HIS A 343 15.06 -49.02 -25.33
N ALA A 344 15.38 -50.31 -25.43
CA ALA A 344 15.55 -51.16 -24.24
C ALA A 344 16.67 -52.18 -24.47
N GLN A 345 17.53 -52.42 -23.49
CA GLN A 345 18.54 -53.48 -23.57
C GLN A 345 17.83 -54.82 -23.78
N ARG A 346 18.19 -55.56 -24.84
CA ARG A 346 17.71 -56.94 -25.05
C ARG A 346 18.19 -57.80 -23.89
N TRP A 347 17.27 -58.15 -23.01
CA TRP A 347 17.46 -59.17 -21.98
C TRP A 347 17.98 -60.46 -22.64
N ASN A 348 19.08 -61.01 -22.15
CA ASN A 348 19.76 -62.14 -22.76
C ASN A 348 19.77 -63.31 -21.77
N PRO A 349 18.88 -64.31 -21.93
CA PRO A 349 18.74 -65.40 -20.97
C PRO A 349 20.01 -66.26 -20.76
N ARG A 350 21.03 -66.13 -21.64
CA ARG A 350 22.34 -66.79 -21.45
C ARG A 350 23.21 -66.14 -20.37
N HIS A 351 23.06 -64.84 -20.12
CA HIS A 351 23.88 -64.08 -19.17
C HIS A 351 23.11 -63.72 -17.89
N ASP A 352 21.79 -63.52 -17.97
CA ASP A 352 20.98 -63.01 -16.86
C ASP A 352 20.38 -64.11 -15.94
N LEU A 353 20.50 -65.39 -16.30
CA LEU A 353 20.04 -66.53 -15.47
C LEU A 353 21.20 -67.11 -14.64
N VAL A 354 21.06 -67.08 -13.31
CA VAL A 354 22.17 -67.34 -12.37
C VAL A 354 22.23 -68.81 -11.96
N SER A 355 23.39 -69.44 -12.17
CA SER A 355 23.57 -70.89 -11.95
C SER A 355 24.07 -71.30 -10.55
N ARG A 356 24.23 -70.37 -9.59
CA ARG A 356 24.62 -70.68 -8.20
C ARG A 356 24.04 -69.67 -7.19
N ASP A 357 23.55 -70.20 -6.06
CA ASP A 357 23.05 -69.45 -4.90
C ASP A 357 24.09 -68.47 -4.30
N SER A 358 25.37 -68.87 -4.28
CA SER A 358 26.47 -68.02 -3.81
C SER A 358 26.85 -66.91 -4.80
N LYS A 359 26.59 -67.09 -6.09
CA LYS A 359 26.72 -66.05 -7.11
C LYS A 359 25.58 -65.05 -7.05
N LEU A 360 24.35 -65.48 -6.75
CA LEU A 360 23.23 -64.57 -6.47
C LEU A 360 23.58 -63.52 -5.39
N LYS A 361 24.24 -63.93 -4.30
CA LYS A 361 24.70 -62.99 -3.25
C LYS A 361 25.90 -62.11 -3.62
N THR A 362 26.70 -62.45 -4.63
CA THR A 362 27.96 -61.73 -4.94
C THR A 362 27.93 -60.97 -6.27
N GLU A 363 27.30 -61.50 -7.32
CA GLU A 363 27.05 -60.78 -8.59
C GLU A 363 25.81 -59.86 -8.49
N PHE A 364 24.80 -60.24 -7.70
CA PHE A 364 23.52 -59.51 -7.57
C PHE A 364 23.27 -58.99 -6.14
N GLY A 365 24.30 -59.02 -5.27
CA GLY A 365 24.22 -58.70 -3.85
C GLY A 365 23.61 -57.32 -3.56
N TRP A 366 22.57 -57.30 -2.72
CA TRP A 366 21.87 -56.13 -2.17
C TRP A 366 21.27 -55.14 -3.21
N ARG A 367 21.03 -55.53 -4.47
CA ARG A 367 20.95 -54.56 -5.58
C ARG A 367 19.78 -54.62 -6.56
N PHE A 368 18.72 -55.39 -6.32
CA PHE A 368 17.61 -55.49 -7.28
C PHE A 368 16.22 -55.53 -6.64
N ASP A 369 15.26 -54.86 -7.32
CA ASP A 369 13.81 -54.94 -7.10
C ASP A 369 13.29 -56.33 -7.54
N THR A 370 13.69 -57.34 -6.79
CA THR A 370 13.33 -58.74 -6.99
C THR A 370 12.76 -59.32 -5.72
N GLU A 371 11.51 -59.74 -5.75
CA GLU A 371 10.89 -60.38 -4.59
C GLU A 371 11.33 -61.85 -4.50
N LEU A 372 11.86 -62.21 -3.33
CA LEU A 372 12.19 -63.59 -2.98
C LEU A 372 10.95 -64.26 -2.37
N MET A 373 10.11 -64.83 -3.22
CA MET A 373 8.97 -65.62 -2.78
C MET A 373 9.46 -67.00 -2.33
N SER A 374 9.29 -67.33 -1.05
CA SER A 374 9.65 -68.63 -0.50
C SER A 374 8.48 -69.32 0.17
N VAL A 375 8.34 -70.62 -0.08
CA VAL A 375 7.36 -71.50 0.56
C VAL A 375 8.11 -72.58 1.32
N SER A 376 7.87 -72.65 2.62
CA SER A 376 8.47 -73.64 3.52
C SER A 376 7.39 -74.15 4.48
N ARG A 377 7.18 -75.47 4.51
CA ARG A 377 6.37 -76.15 5.53
C ARG A 377 7.23 -76.79 6.63
N ASP A 378 8.50 -77.08 6.35
CA ASP A 378 9.45 -77.70 7.26
C ASP A 378 10.81 -76.98 7.27
N ALA A 379 11.44 -76.92 8.44
CA ALA A 379 12.65 -76.11 8.70
C ALA A 379 13.87 -76.41 7.81
N LYS A 380 13.91 -77.57 7.13
CA LYS A 380 14.99 -77.98 6.22
C LYS A 380 14.66 -77.86 4.73
N LEU A 381 13.40 -77.63 4.35
CA LEU A 381 12.94 -77.65 2.96
C LEU A 381 12.45 -76.26 2.51
N LYS A 382 13.08 -75.72 1.46
CA LYS A 382 12.80 -74.38 0.92
C LYS A 382 12.63 -74.43 -0.60
N THR A 383 11.44 -74.04 -1.07
CA THR A 383 11.17 -73.72 -2.48
C THR A 383 11.18 -72.20 -2.62
N TYR A 384 11.89 -71.66 -3.61
CA TYR A 384 11.93 -70.22 -3.84
C TYR A 384 12.05 -69.85 -5.32
N ALA A 385 11.42 -68.72 -5.63
CA ALA A 385 11.39 -68.07 -6.94
C ALA A 385 11.89 -66.63 -6.80
N ILE A 386 12.64 -66.15 -7.79
CA ILE A 386 13.13 -64.77 -7.85
C ILE A 386 12.62 -64.14 -9.15
N ILE A 387 11.69 -63.19 -9.02
CA ILE A 387 11.02 -62.51 -10.13
C ILE A 387 11.49 -61.08 -10.21
N GLU A 388 11.66 -60.56 -11.42
CA GLU A 388 12.03 -59.17 -11.66
C GLU A 388 10.80 -58.25 -11.70
N ILE A 389 10.70 -57.33 -10.73
CA ILE A 389 9.55 -56.41 -10.55
C ILE A 389 9.87 -55.01 -11.10
N THR A 390 11.03 -54.81 -11.75
CA THR A 390 11.54 -53.53 -12.25
C THR A 390 10.55 -52.75 -13.12
N SER A 391 9.66 -53.42 -13.86
CA SER A 391 8.62 -52.75 -14.66
C SER A 391 7.45 -52.22 -13.82
N SER A 392 7.06 -52.91 -12.75
CA SER A 392 6.00 -52.44 -11.83
C SER A 392 6.54 -51.29 -10.97
N ALA A 393 7.74 -51.46 -10.39
CA ALA A 393 8.41 -50.43 -9.58
C ALA A 393 8.64 -49.12 -10.36
N ARG A 394 8.96 -49.17 -11.66
CA ARG A 394 9.04 -47.99 -12.53
C ARG A 394 7.69 -47.30 -12.75
N PHE A 395 6.62 -48.08 -12.92
CA PHE A 395 5.27 -47.55 -13.12
C PHE A 395 4.73 -46.91 -11.85
N ASP A 396 4.93 -47.54 -10.69
CA ASP A 396 4.61 -46.96 -9.38
C ASP A 396 5.40 -45.69 -9.08
N ALA A 397 6.71 -45.66 -9.38
CA ALA A 397 7.53 -44.45 -9.23
C ALA A 397 7.02 -43.31 -10.14
N MET A 398 6.63 -43.62 -11.39
CA MET A 398 6.03 -42.65 -12.30
C MET A 398 4.70 -42.10 -11.78
N LEU A 399 3.81 -42.96 -11.26
CA LEU A 399 2.53 -42.53 -10.67
C LEU A 399 2.74 -41.69 -9.40
N ASN A 400 3.70 -42.05 -8.53
CA ASN A 400 4.05 -41.27 -7.35
C ASN A 400 4.63 -39.89 -7.73
N LEU A 401 5.45 -39.82 -8.79
CA LEU A 401 5.98 -38.55 -9.30
C LEU A 401 4.86 -37.64 -9.82
N ILE A 402 3.92 -38.17 -10.61
CA ILE A 402 2.74 -37.41 -11.08
C ILE A 402 1.89 -36.94 -9.89
N ARG A 403 1.65 -37.82 -8.91
CA ARG A 403 0.91 -37.49 -7.67
C ARG A 403 1.57 -36.35 -6.89
N MET A 404 2.90 -36.36 -6.74
CA MET A 404 3.63 -35.30 -6.04
C MET A 404 3.55 -33.96 -6.79
N VAL A 405 3.66 -33.96 -8.12
CA VAL A 405 3.45 -32.74 -8.94
C VAL A 405 2.03 -32.19 -8.77
N VAL A 406 1.01 -33.04 -8.81
CA VAL A 406 -0.40 -32.64 -8.61
C VAL A 406 -0.61 -32.01 -7.23
N VAL A 407 -0.14 -32.64 -6.16
CA VAL A 407 -0.28 -32.09 -4.79
C VAL A 407 0.48 -30.77 -4.64
N MET A 408 1.66 -30.65 -5.25
CA MET A 408 2.41 -29.38 -5.29
C MET A 408 1.62 -28.26 -5.99
N VAL A 409 1.01 -28.52 -7.15
CA VAL A 409 0.19 -27.52 -7.87
C VAL A 409 -1.05 -27.11 -7.04
N VAL A 410 -1.72 -28.05 -6.37
CA VAL A 410 -2.87 -27.75 -5.50
C VAL A 410 -2.46 -26.91 -4.29
N LEU A 411 -1.34 -27.23 -3.63
CA LEU A 411 -0.86 -26.44 -2.47
C LEU A 411 -0.38 -25.04 -2.88
N VAL A 412 0.34 -24.91 -4.01
CA VAL A 412 0.80 -23.61 -4.50
C VAL A 412 -0.39 -22.72 -4.91
N SER A 413 -1.34 -23.26 -5.66
CA SER A 413 -2.55 -22.50 -6.04
C SER A 413 -3.39 -22.09 -4.83
N ALA A 414 -3.52 -22.96 -3.82
CA ALA A 414 -4.16 -22.62 -2.55
C ALA A 414 -3.51 -21.41 -1.87
N VAL A 415 -2.18 -21.43 -1.71
CA VAL A 415 -1.44 -20.34 -1.05
C VAL A 415 -1.53 -19.03 -1.82
N VAL A 416 -1.43 -19.07 -3.16
CA VAL A 416 -1.61 -17.87 -4.00
C VAL A 416 -3.00 -17.26 -3.80
N VAL A 417 -4.05 -18.08 -3.84
CA VAL A 417 -5.44 -17.62 -3.69
C VAL A 417 -5.69 -17.01 -2.30
N PHE A 418 -5.27 -17.68 -1.21
CA PHE A 418 -5.43 -17.11 0.14
C PHE A 418 -4.63 -15.82 0.33
N THR A 419 -3.42 -15.74 -0.24
CA THR A 419 -2.59 -14.53 -0.16
C THR A 419 -3.24 -13.38 -0.93
N GLN A 420 -3.87 -13.65 -2.08
CA GLN A 420 -4.55 -12.66 -2.90
C GLN A 420 -5.83 -12.13 -2.24
N ASP A 421 -6.63 -12.99 -1.59
CA ASP A 421 -7.79 -12.56 -0.79
C ASP A 421 -7.35 -11.59 0.32
N ALA A 422 -6.28 -11.93 1.07
CA ALA A 422 -5.75 -11.10 2.14
C ALA A 422 -5.17 -9.76 1.64
N THR A 423 -4.40 -9.76 0.55
CA THR A 423 -3.83 -8.51 0.01
C THR A 423 -4.87 -7.58 -0.58
N THR A 424 -5.92 -8.11 -1.22
CA THR A 424 -6.96 -7.27 -1.83
C THR A 424 -7.94 -6.68 -0.82
N LEU A 425 -8.27 -7.41 0.24
CA LEU A 425 -9.26 -6.98 1.25
C LEU A 425 -8.67 -6.17 2.41
N VAL A 426 -7.41 -6.41 2.78
CA VAL A 426 -6.79 -5.81 3.98
C VAL A 426 -5.58 -4.95 3.62
N VAL A 427 -4.54 -5.54 3.01
CA VAL A 427 -3.24 -4.86 2.82
C VAL A 427 -3.36 -3.67 1.86
N GLY A 428 -3.93 -3.86 0.67
CA GLY A 428 -4.03 -2.80 -0.34
C GLY A 428 -4.85 -1.57 0.12
N PRO A 429 -5.96 -1.71 0.86
CA PRO A 429 -6.60 -0.58 1.54
C PRO A 429 -5.72 0.13 2.57
N ILE A 430 -4.97 -0.61 3.39
CA ILE A 430 -4.06 -0.02 4.39
C ILE A 430 -2.94 0.77 3.71
N GLU A 431 -2.28 0.20 2.70
CA GLU A 431 -1.27 0.88 1.86
C GLU A 431 -1.81 2.20 1.27
N ARG A 432 -3.06 2.21 0.78
CA ARG A 432 -3.71 3.43 0.26
C ARG A 432 -4.02 4.45 1.34
N MET A 433 -4.45 4.03 2.53
CA MET A 433 -4.70 4.94 3.64
C MET A 433 -3.39 5.54 4.18
N MET A 434 -2.34 4.72 4.32
CA MET A 434 -1.00 5.15 4.73
C MET A 434 -0.39 6.15 3.74
N THR A 435 -0.39 5.82 2.44
CA THR A 435 0.11 6.75 1.40
C THR A 435 -0.73 8.02 1.28
N LEU A 436 -2.03 7.96 1.59
CA LEU A 436 -2.90 9.15 1.67
C LEU A 436 -2.53 10.02 2.88
N VAL A 437 -2.22 9.43 4.04
CA VAL A 437 -1.76 10.15 5.25
C VAL A 437 -0.35 10.75 5.04
N GLN A 438 0.60 9.99 4.50
CA GLN A 438 1.94 10.48 4.15
C GLN A 438 1.87 11.70 3.22
N ARG A 439 1.04 11.64 2.16
CA ARG A 439 0.84 12.79 1.24
C ARG A 439 0.28 14.03 1.92
N ILE A 440 -0.61 13.88 2.92
CA ILE A 440 -1.11 15.01 3.71
C ILE A 440 0.01 15.62 4.55
N ALA A 441 0.88 14.79 5.13
CA ALA A 441 2.01 15.24 5.93
C ALA A 441 3.07 15.98 5.08
N GLU A 442 3.37 15.47 3.88
CA GLU A 442 4.30 16.10 2.92
C GLU A 442 3.74 17.41 2.35
N ASN A 443 2.49 17.39 1.85
CA ASN A 443 1.87 18.54 1.22
C ASN A 443 0.35 18.58 1.48
N PRO A 444 -0.09 19.31 2.53
CA PRO A 444 -1.51 19.42 2.84
C PRO A 444 -2.32 20.10 1.73
N LEU A 445 -1.72 20.82 0.78
CA LEU A 445 -2.42 21.50 -0.34
C LEU A 445 -2.54 20.68 -1.63
N ALA A 446 -1.89 19.53 -1.75
CA ALA A 446 -2.00 18.71 -2.97
C ALA A 446 -3.47 18.39 -3.27
N ASP A 447 -3.94 18.49 -4.53
CA ASP A 447 -5.36 18.24 -4.83
C ASP A 447 -5.70 16.76 -4.59
N MET A 448 -6.25 16.49 -3.40
CA MET A 448 -6.62 15.17 -2.90
C MET A 448 -7.87 14.62 -3.59
N LYS A 449 -8.39 15.31 -4.60
CA LYS A 449 -9.26 14.75 -5.65
C LYS A 449 -8.47 13.77 -6.53
N ALA A 450 -7.93 12.72 -5.92
CA ALA A 450 -7.65 11.47 -6.61
C ALA A 450 -8.88 11.14 -7.47
N LYS A 451 -8.67 11.07 -8.80
CA LYS A 451 -9.75 10.95 -9.80
C LYS A 451 -10.81 9.99 -9.31
N LYS A 452 -12.07 10.48 -9.16
CA LYS A 452 -13.27 9.69 -8.85
C LYS A 452 -13.47 8.60 -9.90
N ARG A 453 -12.72 7.51 -9.80
CA ARG A 453 -12.99 6.24 -10.44
C ARG A 453 -13.55 5.34 -9.34
N PRO A 454 -14.88 5.26 -9.15
CA PRO A 454 -15.43 4.12 -8.45
C PRO A 454 -14.94 2.88 -9.20
N ARG A 455 -14.10 2.07 -8.56
CA ARG A 455 -13.74 0.76 -9.10
C ARG A 455 -14.98 -0.11 -8.99
N GLU A 456 -15.53 -0.52 -10.14
CA GLU A 456 -16.67 -1.42 -10.20
C GLU A 456 -16.38 -2.68 -9.36
N GLY A 457 -17.28 -3.01 -8.42
CA GLY A 457 -17.22 -4.25 -7.64
C GLY A 457 -16.78 -4.15 -6.17
N HIS A 458 -16.52 -2.96 -5.61
CA HIS A 458 -16.44 -2.81 -4.14
C HIS A 458 -17.80 -2.44 -3.54
N ASP A 459 -18.12 -3.05 -2.39
CA ASP A 459 -19.35 -2.78 -1.65
C ASP A 459 -19.19 -1.47 -0.86
N PRO A 460 -20.07 -0.46 -1.02
CA PRO A 460 -20.00 0.79 -0.26
C PRO A 460 -20.06 0.60 1.27
N SER A 461 -20.46 -0.58 1.75
CA SER A 461 -20.53 -0.93 3.18
C SER A 461 -19.27 -1.60 3.74
N ASP A 462 -18.22 -1.79 2.92
CA ASP A 462 -16.92 -2.26 3.38
C ASP A 462 -16.22 -1.20 4.26
N GLU A 463 -15.82 -1.63 5.46
CA GLU A 463 -15.35 -0.76 6.55
C GLU A 463 -14.07 0.02 6.20
N THR A 464 -13.13 -0.63 5.50
CA THR A 464 -11.90 -0.01 4.99
C THR A 464 -12.16 1.06 3.92
N TYR A 465 -13.21 0.90 3.11
CA TYR A 465 -13.61 1.92 2.13
C TYR A 465 -14.23 3.15 2.80
N LEU A 466 -15.03 2.95 3.86
CA LEU A 466 -15.56 4.06 4.67
C LEU A 466 -14.44 4.83 5.37
N LEU A 467 -13.41 4.16 5.88
CA LEU A 467 -12.23 4.81 6.47
C LEU A 467 -11.43 5.61 5.43
N GLU A 468 -11.14 5.03 4.25
CA GLU A 468 -10.47 5.71 3.13
C GLU A 468 -11.25 6.97 2.71
N GLN A 469 -12.59 6.89 2.60
CA GLN A 469 -13.43 8.06 2.30
C GLN A 469 -13.48 9.09 3.44
N THR A 470 -13.42 8.65 4.69
CA THR A 470 -13.46 9.55 5.86
C THR A 470 -12.16 10.33 5.98
N LEU A 471 -11.00 9.68 5.79
CA LEU A 471 -9.70 10.33 5.72
C LEU A 471 -9.65 11.37 4.58
N ALA A 472 -10.16 11.03 3.39
CA ALA A 472 -10.24 11.97 2.27
C ALA A 472 -11.19 13.18 2.52
N LYS A 473 -12.24 12.99 3.33
CA LYS A 473 -13.10 14.11 3.78
C LYS A 473 -12.39 14.98 4.81
N ILE A 474 -11.71 14.38 5.79
CA ILE A 474 -10.93 15.10 6.81
C ILE A 474 -9.82 15.91 6.13
N SER A 475 -9.10 15.35 5.16
CA SER A 475 -8.07 16.08 4.41
C SER A 475 -8.64 17.24 3.60
N GLY A 476 -9.82 17.07 2.98
CA GLY A 476 -10.51 18.15 2.28
C GLY A 476 -10.99 19.28 3.21
N LEU A 477 -11.46 18.94 4.41
CA LEU A 477 -11.82 19.94 5.44
C LEU A 477 -10.58 20.66 5.98
N LEU A 478 -9.48 19.94 6.18
CA LEU A 478 -8.19 20.48 6.62
C LEU A 478 -7.59 21.46 5.58
N GLN A 479 -7.71 21.13 4.29
CA GLN A 479 -7.36 22.04 3.17
C GLN A 479 -8.16 23.34 3.21
N VAL A 480 -9.47 23.26 3.43
CA VAL A 480 -10.34 24.44 3.55
C VAL A 480 -10.02 25.23 4.82
N GLY A 481 -9.72 24.55 5.93
CA GLY A 481 -9.42 25.18 7.22
C GLY A 481 -8.09 25.93 7.27
N PHE A 482 -7.05 25.44 6.56
CA PHE A 482 -5.76 26.12 6.48
C PHE A 482 -5.69 27.16 5.35
N GLY A 483 -6.46 26.98 4.27
CA GLY A 483 -6.38 27.84 3.08
C GLY A 483 -4.99 27.82 2.41
N VAL A 484 -4.83 28.61 1.34
CA VAL A 484 -3.58 28.61 0.56
C VAL A 484 -2.40 29.17 1.36
N ALA A 485 -2.61 30.29 2.08
CA ALA A 485 -1.57 30.94 2.86
C ALA A 485 -1.22 30.18 4.15
N GLY A 486 -2.23 29.72 4.90
CA GLY A 486 -2.00 28.98 6.13
C GLY A 486 -1.36 27.61 5.90
N ALA A 487 -1.71 26.92 4.81
CA ALA A 487 -1.12 25.62 4.52
C ALA A 487 0.34 25.69 4.02
N GLU A 488 0.79 26.79 3.39
CA GLU A 488 2.22 27.02 3.14
C GLU A 488 3.00 27.12 4.47
N VAL A 489 2.42 27.81 5.45
CA VAL A 489 2.98 28.02 6.79
C VAL A 489 2.98 26.71 7.60
N ILE A 490 1.87 25.95 7.59
CA ILE A 490 1.77 24.65 8.28
C ILE A 490 2.65 23.58 7.60
N SER A 491 2.71 23.52 6.26
CA SER A 491 3.60 22.59 5.54
C SER A 491 5.06 22.78 5.97
N LYS A 492 5.55 24.01 6.05
CA LYS A 492 6.91 24.29 6.57
C LYS A 492 7.09 23.90 8.05
N SER A 493 6.04 24.04 8.85
CA SER A 493 6.04 23.66 10.27
C SER A 493 6.14 22.15 10.46
N MET A 494 5.55 21.38 9.52
CA MET A 494 5.62 19.91 9.48
C MET A 494 6.86 19.37 8.76
N SER A 495 7.39 20.09 7.75
CA SER A 495 8.54 19.65 6.94
C SER A 495 9.91 20.03 7.54
N THR A 496 9.94 20.78 8.64
CA THR A 496 11.20 21.12 9.31
C THR A 496 11.61 19.93 10.19
N ASP A 497 12.32 19.00 9.57
CA ASP A 497 12.83 17.80 10.22
C ASP A 497 13.63 18.17 11.49
N GLY A 498 13.42 17.39 12.56
CA GLY A 498 13.74 17.82 13.92
C GLY A 498 15.22 18.09 14.15
N GLY A 499 15.58 19.35 14.40
CA GLY A 499 16.94 19.72 14.79
C GLY A 499 17.34 19.08 16.12
N CYS A 500 18.23 18.09 16.07
CA CYS A 500 18.94 17.47 17.20
C CYS A 500 18.07 17.11 18.42
N GLY A 501 17.19 16.11 18.30
CA GLY A 501 16.64 15.46 19.50
C GLY A 501 15.36 14.66 19.34
N GLY A 502 15.41 13.50 18.66
CA GLY A 502 14.55 12.32 18.90
C GLY A 502 13.04 12.39 18.62
N ASP A 503 12.40 13.53 18.75
CA ASP A 503 10.94 13.69 18.63
C ASP A 503 10.56 14.16 17.22
N ARG A 504 9.67 13.43 16.54
CA ARG A 504 9.13 13.76 15.21
C ARG A 504 8.05 14.86 15.33
N GLY A 505 8.39 15.95 16.01
CA GLY A 505 7.48 17.02 16.40
C GLY A 505 7.40 18.17 15.40
N VAL A 506 6.18 18.66 15.18
CA VAL A 506 5.89 19.87 14.38
C VAL A 506 6.62 21.08 14.99
N ASN A 507 7.41 21.82 14.20
CA ASN A 507 8.09 23.01 14.68
C ASN A 507 7.14 24.22 14.70
N TYR A 508 6.56 24.49 15.87
CA TYR A 508 5.62 25.59 16.10
C TYR A 508 6.23 27.00 15.93
N MET A 509 7.55 27.13 16.10
CA MET A 509 8.27 28.40 16.22
C MET A 509 9.06 28.76 14.95
N LEU A 510 8.35 28.94 13.84
CA LEU A 510 8.93 29.41 12.59
C LEU A 510 9.14 30.93 12.59
N PRO A 511 10.25 31.45 12.02
CA PRO A 511 10.43 32.88 11.82
C PRO A 511 9.42 33.41 10.80
N GLY A 512 8.64 34.42 11.21
CA GLY A 512 7.64 35.05 10.35
C GLY A 512 8.25 35.79 9.15
N LYS A 513 7.56 35.73 8.01
CA LYS A 513 7.97 36.32 6.74
C LYS A 513 7.38 37.72 6.57
N LYS A 514 8.21 38.72 6.28
CA LYS A 514 7.68 40.04 5.89
C LYS A 514 7.11 39.95 4.47
N ILE A 515 5.86 40.38 4.30
CA ILE A 515 5.16 40.48 3.02
C ILE A 515 4.53 41.87 2.85
N THR A 516 4.10 42.21 1.64
CA THR A 516 3.19 43.32 1.36
C THR A 516 1.90 42.80 0.75
N ALA A 517 0.76 43.28 1.24
CA ALA A 517 -0.57 42.85 0.83
C ALA A 517 -1.59 43.98 1.01
N VAL A 518 -2.77 43.82 0.37
CA VAL A 518 -3.98 44.52 0.80
C VAL A 518 -4.66 43.68 1.88
N PHE A 519 -5.08 44.33 2.96
CA PHE A 519 -5.87 43.76 4.04
C PHE A 519 -7.27 44.36 3.99
N GLY A 520 -8.26 43.49 3.83
CA GLY A 520 -9.67 43.84 3.90
C GLY A 520 -10.30 43.24 5.15
N PHE A 521 -10.94 44.07 5.96
CA PHE A 521 -11.88 43.60 6.98
C PHE A 521 -13.31 43.80 6.49
N ALA A 522 -14.16 42.82 6.74
CA ALA A 522 -15.60 42.93 6.59
C ALA A 522 -16.27 42.50 7.91
N ILE A 523 -17.10 43.34 8.54
CA ILE A 523 -17.79 43.00 9.79
C ILE A 523 -19.31 43.12 9.62
N ILE A 524 -20.04 42.19 10.21
CA ILE A 524 -21.52 42.20 10.26
C ILE A 524 -21.99 43.28 11.24
N GLU A 525 -22.82 44.20 10.78
CA GLU A 525 -23.43 45.22 11.65
C GLU A 525 -24.46 44.60 12.61
N ASP A 526 -24.67 45.23 13.77
CA ASP A 526 -25.68 44.83 14.77
C ASP A 526 -25.60 43.34 15.21
N PHE A 527 -24.40 42.74 15.08
CA PHE A 527 -24.16 41.31 15.24
C PHE A 527 -24.56 40.75 16.61
N THR A 528 -24.22 41.44 17.70
CA THR A 528 -24.50 40.95 19.06
C THR A 528 -26.00 40.81 19.31
N VAL A 529 -26.80 41.79 18.85
CA VAL A 529 -28.25 41.79 18.96
C VAL A 529 -28.87 40.75 18.02
N THR A 530 -28.34 40.63 16.80
CA THR A 530 -28.74 39.59 15.85
C THR A 530 -28.54 38.17 16.40
N CYS A 531 -27.39 37.89 17.03
CA CYS A 531 -27.12 36.59 17.65
C CYS A 531 -28.05 36.30 18.84
N SER A 532 -28.40 37.31 19.65
CA SER A 532 -29.37 37.11 20.75
C SER A 532 -30.79 36.85 20.25
N CYS A 533 -31.12 37.26 19.03
CA CYS A 533 -32.41 36.96 18.39
C CYS A 533 -32.44 35.58 17.71
N LEU A 534 -31.33 35.15 17.10
CA LEU A 534 -31.27 33.90 16.31
C LEU A 534 -30.90 32.66 17.12
N GLU A 535 -30.22 32.82 18.27
CA GLU A 535 -29.87 31.71 19.18
C GLU A 535 -29.22 30.51 18.44
N GLU A 536 -29.94 29.39 18.28
CA GLU A 536 -29.47 28.17 17.61
C GLU A 536 -29.13 28.38 16.13
N GLU A 537 -29.80 29.33 15.45
CA GLU A 537 -29.59 29.61 14.02
C GLU A 537 -28.38 30.53 13.74
N THR A 538 -27.68 30.99 14.78
CA THR A 538 -26.50 31.87 14.66
C THR A 538 -25.42 31.28 13.76
N CYS A 539 -25.18 29.96 13.84
CA CYS A 539 -24.17 29.30 13.00
C CYS A 539 -24.55 29.26 11.51
N THR A 540 -25.83 29.05 11.18
CA THR A 540 -26.31 29.07 9.79
C THR A 540 -26.30 30.48 9.21
N TYR A 541 -26.65 31.49 10.02
CA TYR A 541 -26.56 32.90 9.66
C TYR A 541 -25.11 33.31 9.32
N ILE A 542 -24.16 33.07 10.23
CA ILE A 542 -22.74 33.39 10.02
C ILE A 542 -22.19 32.66 8.79
N ASN A 543 -22.46 31.37 8.62
CA ASN A 543 -21.95 30.60 7.48
C ASN A 543 -22.51 31.08 6.13
N THR A 544 -23.75 31.57 6.10
CA THR A 544 -24.38 32.13 4.90
C THR A 544 -23.70 33.43 4.48
N ILE A 545 -23.40 34.32 5.43
CA ILE A 545 -22.69 35.58 5.16
C ILE A 545 -21.22 35.32 4.84
N ALA A 546 -20.55 34.44 5.59
CA ALA A 546 -19.18 34.03 5.34
C ALA A 546 -19.00 33.52 3.91
N LYS A 547 -19.96 32.73 3.41
CA LYS A 547 -19.96 32.24 2.02
C LYS A 547 -19.95 33.41 1.02
N ILE A 548 -20.80 34.42 1.18
CA ILE A 548 -20.85 35.60 0.30
C ILE A 548 -19.49 36.32 0.27
N VAL A 549 -18.92 36.62 1.44
CA VAL A 549 -17.63 37.33 1.55
C VAL A 549 -16.48 36.49 0.99
N HIS A 550 -16.46 35.19 1.28
CA HIS A 550 -15.40 34.28 0.83
C HIS A 550 -15.45 34.02 -0.68
N GLU A 551 -16.64 33.85 -1.26
CA GLU A 551 -16.83 33.72 -2.71
C GLU A 551 -16.45 35.02 -3.43
N ALA A 552 -16.80 36.19 -2.88
CA ALA A 552 -16.39 37.49 -3.42
C ALA A 552 -14.88 37.74 -3.33
N ALA A 553 -14.21 37.32 -2.25
CA ALA A 553 -12.75 37.38 -2.12
C ALA A 553 -12.07 36.47 -3.15
N HIS A 554 -12.48 35.20 -3.21
CA HIS A 554 -11.89 34.21 -4.10
C HIS A 554 -12.10 34.55 -5.59
N ALA A 555 -13.24 35.16 -5.93
CA ALA A 555 -13.54 35.64 -7.29
C ALA A 555 -12.54 36.66 -7.83
N PHE A 556 -11.84 37.40 -6.95
CA PHE A 556 -10.91 38.46 -7.33
C PHE A 556 -9.57 38.29 -6.59
N HIS A 557 -8.95 37.12 -6.73
CA HIS A 557 -7.59 36.79 -6.27
C HIS A 557 -7.34 36.87 -4.74
N GLY A 558 -8.35 37.16 -3.93
CA GLY A 558 -8.25 37.29 -2.48
C GLY A 558 -8.36 35.96 -1.75
N ALA A 559 -7.67 35.85 -0.62
CA ALA A 559 -7.75 34.73 0.29
C ALA A 559 -8.43 35.15 1.62
N PRO A 560 -9.57 34.56 1.99
CA PRO A 560 -10.04 34.60 3.37
C PRO A 560 -9.00 33.94 4.28
N ASN A 561 -8.57 34.64 5.33
CA ASN A 561 -7.54 34.16 6.25
C ASN A 561 -8.10 33.84 7.65
N LYS A 562 -8.90 34.75 8.22
CA LYS A 562 -9.40 34.59 9.59
C LYS A 562 -10.85 35.04 9.70
N ASN A 563 -11.68 34.18 10.29
CA ASN A 563 -13.04 34.49 10.71
C ASN A 563 -13.06 34.60 12.25
N ILE A 564 -13.56 35.72 12.78
CA ILE A 564 -13.68 36.01 14.22
C ILE A 564 -15.16 36.28 14.53
N GLY A 565 -16.03 35.32 14.23
CA GLY A 565 -17.47 35.35 14.50
C GLY A 565 -18.22 36.29 13.55
N CYS A 566 -18.12 37.59 13.81
CA CYS A 566 -18.71 38.65 12.99
C CYS A 566 -17.76 39.24 11.95
N ALA A 567 -16.45 39.03 12.13
CA ALA A 567 -15.40 39.73 11.40
C ALA A 567 -14.60 38.79 10.49
N PHE A 568 -14.53 39.13 9.21
CA PHE A 568 -13.81 38.38 8.18
C PHE A 568 -12.58 39.19 7.72
N LEU A 569 -11.39 38.59 7.84
CA LEU A 569 -10.15 39.12 7.30
C LEU A 569 -9.84 38.45 5.95
N CYS A 570 -9.91 39.24 4.88
CA CYS A 570 -9.51 38.88 3.53
C CYS A 570 -8.17 39.53 3.18
N VAL A 571 -7.29 38.81 2.47
CA VAL A 571 -5.93 39.25 2.17
C VAL A 571 -5.58 39.01 0.71
N TRP A 572 -5.00 40.04 0.08
CA TRP A 572 -4.49 40.02 -1.28
C TRP A 572 -2.97 40.17 -1.26
N LYS A 573 -2.25 39.05 -1.24
CA LYS A 573 -0.78 38.99 -1.15
C LYS A 573 -0.16 39.50 -2.46
N ILE A 574 0.54 40.62 -2.41
CA ILE A 574 1.15 41.28 -3.59
C ILE A 574 2.57 40.77 -3.80
N CYS A 575 3.40 40.82 -2.76
CA CYS A 575 4.80 40.42 -2.86
C CYS A 575 5.39 40.05 -1.51
N GLU A 576 6.54 39.40 -1.56
CA GLU A 576 7.40 39.17 -0.41
C GLU A 576 8.26 40.42 -0.15
N GLY A 577 8.59 40.70 1.11
CA GLY A 577 9.26 41.94 1.49
C GLY A 577 8.37 43.18 1.44
N LEU A 578 8.96 44.33 1.13
CA LEU A 578 8.29 45.63 1.03
C LEU A 578 8.10 46.03 -0.43
N LEU A 579 6.88 46.38 -0.84
CA LEU A 579 6.62 46.89 -2.19
C LEU A 579 7.38 48.22 -2.42
N PRO A 580 8.25 48.33 -3.44
CA PRO A 580 9.07 49.52 -3.66
C PRO A 580 8.23 50.80 -3.81
N GLY A 581 8.59 51.83 -3.07
CA GLY A 581 7.97 53.16 -3.13
C GLY A 581 6.54 53.27 -2.55
N ILE A 582 6.05 52.26 -1.83
CA ILE A 582 4.80 52.35 -1.02
C ILE A 582 4.99 53.34 0.15
N ARG A 583 3.91 54.01 0.58
CA ARG A 583 3.87 54.87 1.78
C ARG A 583 3.81 54.00 3.05
N ASP A 584 4.61 54.28 4.08
CA ASP A 584 4.57 53.58 5.38
C ASP A 584 3.92 54.47 6.46
N LEU A 585 3.18 53.87 7.41
CA LEU A 585 2.56 54.58 8.54
C LEU A 585 3.59 55.19 9.52
N ARG A 586 4.88 54.88 9.34
CA ARG A 586 6.00 55.38 10.14
C ARG A 586 6.68 56.60 9.53
N ASP A 587 6.45 56.86 8.23
CA ASP A 587 7.10 57.96 7.52
C ASP A 587 6.32 59.26 7.78
N SER A 588 7.02 60.31 8.20
CA SER A 588 6.40 61.62 8.52
C SER A 588 5.97 62.40 7.28
N GLU A 589 6.57 62.11 6.13
CA GLU A 589 6.30 62.74 4.84
C GLU A 589 5.94 61.66 3.81
N PRO A 590 4.97 61.91 2.91
CA PRO A 590 4.64 60.97 1.84
C PRO A 590 5.78 60.84 0.82
N PRO A 591 5.87 59.71 0.09
CA PRO A 591 6.88 59.54 -0.96
C PRO A 591 6.76 60.63 -2.06
N PRO A 592 7.89 61.09 -2.64
CA PRO A 592 7.90 62.25 -3.52
C PRO A 592 7.17 61.99 -4.85
N ASN A 593 6.21 62.85 -5.21
CA ASN A 593 5.41 62.72 -6.44
C ASN A 593 6.13 63.27 -7.70
N THR A 594 7.44 63.05 -7.83
CA THR A 594 8.19 63.49 -9.02
C THR A 594 7.99 62.51 -10.19
N PRO A 595 8.13 62.95 -11.46
CA PRO A 595 8.11 62.05 -12.62
C PRO A 595 9.20 60.98 -12.53
N GLU A 596 10.39 61.35 -12.05
CA GLU A 596 11.54 60.47 -11.83
C GLU A 596 11.23 59.36 -10.82
N PHE A 597 10.64 59.71 -9.67
CA PHE A 597 10.24 58.73 -8.66
C PHE A 597 9.14 57.80 -9.18
N ARG A 598 8.19 58.30 -9.97
CA ARG A 598 7.17 57.46 -10.61
C ARG A 598 7.78 56.49 -11.63
N GLN A 599 8.74 56.92 -12.44
CA GLN A 599 9.48 56.03 -13.36
C GLN A 599 10.29 54.97 -12.60
N TRP A 600 11.01 55.37 -11.54
CA TRP A 600 11.74 54.46 -10.67
C TRP A 600 10.81 53.43 -10.00
N ARG A 601 9.69 53.87 -9.40
CA ARG A 601 8.69 53.01 -8.76
C ARG A 601 8.16 51.97 -9.77
N THR A 602 7.80 52.40 -10.98
CA THR A 602 7.34 51.49 -12.03
C THR A 602 8.41 50.47 -12.40
N ALA A 603 9.64 50.92 -12.69
CA ALA A 603 10.75 50.04 -13.06
C ALA A 603 11.06 48.98 -11.99
N GLN A 604 11.06 49.34 -10.71
CA GLN A 604 11.28 48.41 -9.60
C GLN A 604 10.13 47.40 -9.40
N ARG A 605 8.92 47.69 -9.91
CA ARG A 605 7.74 46.83 -9.78
C ARG A 605 7.47 45.93 -10.98
N VAL A 606 8.13 46.11 -12.13
CA VAL A 606 7.91 45.29 -13.35
C VAL A 606 8.11 43.79 -13.08
N ALA A 607 9.10 43.42 -12.27
CA ALA A 607 9.40 42.03 -11.94
C ALA A 607 8.56 41.46 -10.78
N ILE A 608 7.69 42.27 -10.16
CA ILE A 608 6.87 41.87 -9.02
C ILE A 608 5.51 41.41 -9.56
N ALA A 609 5.17 40.16 -9.32
CA ALA A 609 3.82 39.63 -9.54
C ALA A 609 3.54 38.46 -8.59
N ALA A 610 2.29 38.34 -8.15
CA ALA A 610 1.82 37.23 -7.33
C ALA A 610 1.27 36.11 -8.22
N GLN A 611 1.58 34.86 -7.91
CA GLN A 611 0.98 33.72 -8.61
C GLN A 611 -0.43 33.45 -8.05
N SER A 612 -1.45 33.48 -8.91
CA SER A 612 -2.84 33.24 -8.51
C SER A 612 -3.64 32.56 -9.62
N GLN A 613 -4.67 31.79 -9.25
CA GLN A 613 -5.61 31.15 -10.17
C GLN A 613 -7.01 31.78 -10.08
N ALA A 614 -7.44 32.19 -8.89
CA ALA A 614 -8.82 32.64 -8.59
C ALA A 614 -9.84 31.66 -9.22
N LEU A 615 -10.80 32.15 -10.02
CA LEU A 615 -11.81 31.31 -10.68
C LEU A 615 -11.36 30.72 -12.04
N GLY A 616 -10.13 31.01 -12.49
CA GLY A 616 -9.59 30.48 -13.73
C GLY A 616 -9.25 28.98 -13.67
N GLN A 617 -9.05 28.36 -14.83
CA GLN A 617 -8.58 26.97 -14.91
C GLN A 617 -7.05 26.83 -14.78
N SER A 618 -6.31 27.90 -15.06
CA SER A 618 -4.84 27.94 -15.01
C SER A 618 -4.36 29.10 -14.13
N SER A 619 -3.26 28.89 -13.42
CA SER A 619 -2.61 29.93 -12.62
C SER A 619 -1.80 30.88 -13.50
N ARG A 620 -1.86 32.19 -13.22
CA ARG A 620 -1.04 33.23 -13.86
C ARG A 620 -0.37 34.15 -12.86
N LEU A 621 0.54 34.97 -13.37
CA LEU A 621 1.15 36.08 -12.63
C LEU A 621 0.22 37.31 -12.66
N VAL A 622 -0.04 37.86 -11.48
CA VAL A 622 -0.90 39.03 -11.23
C VAL A 622 -0.04 40.19 -10.71
N PRO A 623 0.06 41.33 -11.42
CA PRO A 623 0.88 42.47 -11.00
C PRO A 623 0.24 43.24 -9.82
N PRO A 624 1.02 44.03 -9.05
CA PRO A 624 0.55 44.79 -7.89
C PRO A 624 -0.69 45.65 -8.12
N LEU A 625 -0.74 46.39 -9.24
CA LEU A 625 -1.87 47.26 -9.59
C LEU A 625 -3.18 46.46 -9.71
N GLU A 626 -3.13 45.35 -10.45
CA GLU A 626 -4.30 44.49 -10.64
C GLU A 626 -4.74 43.82 -9.34
N MET A 627 -3.80 43.44 -8.47
CA MET A 627 -4.10 42.87 -7.15
C MET A 627 -4.81 43.89 -6.24
N VAL A 628 -4.41 45.17 -6.30
CA VAL A 628 -5.07 46.28 -5.60
C VAL A 628 -6.49 46.48 -6.14
N GLU A 629 -6.65 46.60 -7.45
CA GLU A 629 -7.97 46.83 -8.09
C GLU A 629 -8.92 45.63 -7.93
N SER A 630 -8.39 44.41 -7.92
CA SER A 630 -9.13 43.18 -7.59
C SER A 630 -9.69 43.19 -6.17
N SER A 631 -8.96 43.74 -5.19
CA SER A 631 -9.46 43.84 -3.81
C SER A 631 -10.63 44.82 -3.66
N LEU A 632 -10.65 45.91 -4.45
CA LEU A 632 -11.80 46.81 -4.53
C LEU A 632 -12.99 46.12 -5.21
N ALA A 633 -12.78 45.51 -6.39
CA ALA A 633 -13.83 44.78 -7.12
C ALA A 633 -14.45 43.65 -6.27
N SER A 634 -13.65 42.98 -5.44
CA SER A 634 -14.12 42.00 -4.47
C SER A 634 -15.14 42.55 -3.46
N PHE A 635 -14.82 43.69 -2.84
CA PHE A 635 -15.71 44.27 -1.82
C PHE A 635 -16.94 44.95 -2.46
N LEU A 636 -16.84 45.46 -3.69
CA LEU A 636 -18.00 45.87 -4.48
C LEU A 636 -18.91 44.68 -4.83
N LYS A 637 -18.33 43.53 -5.24
CA LYS A 637 -19.07 42.27 -5.43
C LYS A 637 -19.76 41.83 -4.15
N ALA A 638 -19.06 41.83 -3.01
CA ALA A 638 -19.63 41.44 -1.72
C ALA A 638 -20.83 42.30 -1.33
N GLN A 639 -20.78 43.62 -1.56
CA GLN A 639 -21.91 44.52 -1.32
C GLN A 639 -23.11 44.22 -2.24
N VAL A 640 -22.89 43.96 -3.53
CA VAL A 640 -23.99 43.63 -4.46
C VAL A 640 -24.61 42.28 -4.13
N ASP A 641 -23.80 41.25 -3.86
CA ASP A 641 -24.30 39.93 -3.46
C ASP A 641 -25.03 39.98 -2.12
N LEU A 642 -24.56 40.77 -1.15
CA LEU A 642 -25.24 41.00 0.12
C LEU A 642 -26.58 41.74 -0.09
N HIS A 643 -26.62 42.76 -0.94
CA HIS A 643 -27.87 43.44 -1.30
C HIS A 643 -28.87 42.48 -1.95
N ARG A 644 -28.42 41.61 -2.86
CA ARG A 644 -29.26 40.56 -3.47
C ARG A 644 -29.71 39.52 -2.44
N ALA A 645 -28.84 39.14 -1.51
CA ALA A 645 -29.15 38.16 -0.47
C ALA A 645 -30.21 38.68 0.53
N ASN A 646 -30.31 40.00 0.70
CA ASN A 646 -31.35 40.70 1.47
C ASN A 646 -32.66 40.98 0.71
N GLN A 647 -32.83 40.51 -0.53
CA GLN A 647 -34.09 40.73 -1.26
C GLN A 647 -35.23 39.89 -0.64
N PRO A 648 -36.42 40.48 -0.42
CA PRO A 648 -37.55 39.74 0.12
C PRO A 648 -37.97 38.59 -0.80
N GLU A 649 -38.50 37.52 -0.21
CA GLU A 649 -39.00 36.28 -0.86
C GLU A 649 -37.99 35.45 -1.69
N SER A 650 -36.87 36.04 -2.12
CA SER A 650 -35.93 35.47 -3.10
C SER A 650 -34.47 35.47 -2.64
N GLY A 651 -34.13 36.26 -1.62
CA GLY A 651 -32.80 36.35 -1.04
C GLY A 651 -32.47 35.21 -0.09
N VAL A 652 -31.21 34.77 -0.08
CA VAL A 652 -30.71 33.69 0.79
C VAL A 652 -30.76 34.06 2.28
N LEU A 653 -30.81 35.37 2.61
CA LEU A 653 -30.93 35.86 3.99
C LEU A 653 -32.38 36.15 4.41
N ALA A 654 -33.36 36.03 3.52
CA ALA A 654 -34.78 36.28 3.84
C ALA A 654 -35.26 35.49 5.08
N PRO A 655 -34.92 34.19 5.29
CA PRO A 655 -35.33 33.46 6.49
C PRO A 655 -34.87 34.08 7.82
N PHE A 656 -33.74 34.79 7.81
CA PHE A 656 -33.20 35.48 9.00
C PHE A 656 -33.77 36.90 9.14
N VAL A 657 -34.01 37.60 8.03
CA VAL A 657 -34.59 38.95 8.01
C VAL A 657 -36.06 38.91 8.44
N ASP A 658 -36.83 37.96 7.90
CA ASP A 658 -38.26 37.77 8.20
C ASP A 658 -38.50 37.04 9.55
N HIS A 659 -37.43 36.73 10.31
CA HIS A 659 -37.51 35.96 11.54
C HIS A 659 -38.27 36.74 12.64
N PRO A 660 -39.30 36.17 13.31
CA PRO A 660 -40.17 36.91 14.21
C PRO A 660 -39.45 37.65 15.35
N LYS A 661 -38.36 37.10 15.90
CA LYS A 661 -37.54 37.79 16.93
C LYS A 661 -36.75 38.96 16.34
N MET A 662 -36.27 38.85 15.10
CA MET A 662 -35.54 39.94 14.42
C MET A 662 -36.48 41.10 14.07
N VAL A 663 -37.66 40.78 13.54
CA VAL A 663 -38.72 41.76 13.24
C VAL A 663 -39.22 42.47 14.52
N ALA A 664 -39.28 41.77 15.65
CA ALA A 664 -39.67 42.36 16.93
C ALA A 664 -38.64 43.38 17.48
N GLU A 665 -37.34 43.16 17.26
CA GLU A 665 -36.26 44.01 17.77
C GLU A 665 -35.91 45.16 16.82
N PHE A 666 -35.84 44.88 15.51
CA PHE A 666 -35.38 45.83 14.49
C PHE A 666 -36.50 46.41 13.60
N GLY A 667 -37.72 45.84 13.66
CA GLY A 667 -38.84 46.21 12.78
C GLY A 667 -38.82 45.52 11.41
N ASN A 668 -39.88 45.75 10.62
CA ASN A 668 -40.09 45.11 9.32
C ASN A 668 -39.06 45.49 8.23
N ASP A 669 -38.33 46.60 8.40
CA ASP A 669 -37.38 47.11 7.40
C ASP A 669 -35.93 46.68 7.66
N PHE A 670 -35.70 45.73 8.59
CA PHE A 670 -34.37 45.21 8.88
C PHE A 670 -33.71 44.60 7.65
N LYS A 671 -32.40 44.83 7.49
CA LYS A 671 -31.55 44.21 6.47
C LYS A 671 -30.18 43.95 7.07
N VAL A 672 -29.57 42.83 6.71
CA VAL A 672 -28.21 42.49 7.08
C VAL A 672 -27.25 43.45 6.37
N ARG A 673 -26.61 44.34 7.15
CA ARG A 673 -25.58 45.26 6.67
C ARG A 673 -24.20 44.76 7.07
N MET A 674 -23.18 45.21 6.33
CA MET A 674 -21.78 44.96 6.64
C MET A 674 -20.94 46.20 6.38
N GLY A 675 -20.02 46.49 7.30
CA GLY A 675 -18.93 47.43 7.07
C GLY A 675 -17.76 46.74 6.39
N PHE A 676 -17.07 47.46 5.51
CA PHE A 676 -15.89 47.01 4.77
C PHE A 676 -14.75 48.03 4.91
N GLY A 677 -13.54 47.57 5.22
CA GLY A 677 -12.35 48.42 5.38
C GLY A 677 -11.13 47.90 4.63
N LEU A 678 -10.58 48.66 3.68
CA LEU A 678 -9.42 48.29 2.84
C LEU A 678 -8.19 49.17 3.13
N HIS A 679 -7.04 48.52 3.35
CA HIS A 679 -5.74 49.17 3.49
C HIS A 679 -4.62 48.31 2.91
N ILE A 680 -3.65 48.94 2.25
CA ILE A 680 -2.43 48.29 1.75
C ILE A 680 -1.24 48.57 2.69
N GLY A 681 -0.41 47.56 2.93
CA GLY A 681 0.85 47.75 3.64
C GLY A 681 1.63 46.47 3.86
N TRP A 682 2.74 46.57 4.58
CA TRP A 682 3.50 45.39 4.99
C TRP A 682 2.86 44.67 6.19
N ALA A 683 3.03 43.34 6.28
CA ALA A 683 2.79 42.57 7.49
C ALA A 683 3.83 41.46 7.68
N ILE A 684 3.90 40.91 8.89
CA ILE A 684 4.62 39.66 9.17
C ILE A 684 3.60 38.52 9.10
N GLU A 685 3.80 37.61 8.15
CA GLU A 685 3.05 36.37 7.94
C GLU A 685 3.74 35.23 8.71
N GLY A 686 3.02 34.51 9.57
CA GLY A 686 3.62 33.39 10.31
C GLY A 686 2.66 32.65 11.23
N THR A 687 3.18 31.62 11.91
CA THR A 687 2.46 30.92 12.98
C THR A 687 2.36 31.79 14.23
N ILE A 688 1.16 31.86 14.83
CA ILE A 688 0.95 32.39 16.18
C ILE A 688 0.19 31.33 16.97
N GLY A 689 0.68 30.97 18.15
CA GLY A 689 -0.02 30.02 19.01
C GLY A 689 0.86 29.26 19.99
N SER A 690 0.47 28.03 20.26
CA SER A 690 1.15 27.07 21.13
C SER A 690 1.11 25.67 20.50
N ARG A 691 1.77 24.69 21.13
CA ARG A 691 1.69 23.27 20.74
C ARG A 691 0.25 22.71 20.61
N PHE A 692 -0.74 23.34 21.25
CA PHE A 692 -2.14 22.89 21.23
C PHE A 692 -3.01 23.60 20.19
N LYS A 693 -2.59 24.77 19.70
CA LYS A 693 -3.33 25.56 18.71
C LYS A 693 -2.38 26.48 17.97
N ILE A 694 -2.32 26.33 16.65
CA ILE A 694 -1.56 27.18 15.73
C ILE A 694 -2.56 27.91 14.84
N ASP A 695 -2.55 29.24 14.85
CA ASP A 695 -3.25 30.07 13.86
C ASP A 695 -2.21 30.70 12.92
N ALA A 696 -2.34 30.52 11.60
CA ALA A 696 -1.59 31.32 10.64
C ALA A 696 -2.15 32.74 10.59
N SER A 697 -1.32 33.76 10.76
CA SER A 697 -1.80 35.13 10.96
C SER A 697 -0.86 36.19 10.40
N TYR A 698 -1.44 37.36 10.13
CA TYR A 698 -0.72 38.58 9.74
C TYR A 698 -0.63 39.54 10.93
N LEU A 699 0.58 39.99 11.26
CA LEU A 699 0.81 40.96 12.34
C LEU A 699 1.49 42.22 11.80
N SER A 700 0.81 43.37 11.93
CA SER A 700 1.37 44.70 11.61
C SER A 700 0.41 45.84 12.00
N PRO A 701 0.93 47.07 12.24
CA PRO A 701 0.11 48.28 12.32
C PRO A 701 -0.87 48.45 11.14
N ASN A 702 -0.49 48.01 9.94
CA ASN A 702 -1.32 48.13 8.73
C ASN A 702 -2.58 47.22 8.81
N VAL A 703 -2.44 46.01 9.36
CA VAL A 703 -3.59 45.11 9.62
C VAL A 703 -4.54 45.72 10.66
N ASN A 704 -3.99 46.40 11.68
CA ASN A 704 -4.81 47.14 12.65
C ASN A 704 -5.47 48.39 12.04
N THR A 705 -4.88 49.00 11.01
CA THR A 705 -5.48 50.13 10.28
C THR A 705 -6.67 49.70 9.44
N SER A 706 -6.62 48.57 8.71
CA SER A 706 -7.80 48.07 7.98
C SER A 706 -8.96 47.72 8.91
N ALA A 707 -8.71 47.08 10.06
CA ALA A 707 -9.75 46.83 11.07
C ALA A 707 -10.37 48.13 11.63
N ARG A 708 -9.59 49.22 11.76
CA ARG A 708 -10.09 50.53 12.20
C ARG A 708 -10.84 51.28 11.10
N LEU A 709 -10.47 51.10 9.84
CA LEU A 709 -11.21 51.65 8.70
C LEU A 709 -12.58 50.99 8.61
N GLU A 710 -12.62 49.67 8.76
CA GLU A 710 -13.89 48.94 8.84
C GLU A 710 -14.72 49.49 10.02
N ALA A 711 -14.21 49.52 11.25
CA ALA A 711 -14.99 50.01 12.38
C ALA A 711 -15.42 51.48 12.27
N ALA A 712 -14.74 52.28 11.44
CA ALA A 712 -15.12 53.65 11.13
C ALA A 712 -16.31 53.76 10.15
N THR A 713 -16.65 52.71 9.40
CA THR A 713 -17.81 52.69 8.48
C THR A 713 -19.10 53.11 9.19
N HIS A 714 -19.36 52.56 10.38
CA HIS A 714 -20.46 52.93 11.26
C HIS A 714 -20.48 54.43 11.62
N MET A 715 -19.32 55.05 11.84
CA MET A 715 -19.26 56.48 12.19
C MET A 715 -19.62 57.37 11.01
N TYR A 716 -19.17 57.00 9.81
CA TYR A 716 -19.43 57.72 8.55
C TYR A 716 -20.72 57.28 7.84
N ASN A 717 -21.41 56.24 8.32
CA ASN A 717 -22.59 55.64 7.71
C ASN A 717 -22.39 55.36 6.21
N CYS A 718 -21.29 54.70 5.87
CA CYS A 718 -20.93 54.31 4.50
C CYS A 718 -20.37 52.87 4.50
N PRO A 719 -20.78 52.00 3.55
CA PRO A 719 -20.47 50.58 3.61
C PRO A 719 -18.98 50.26 3.41
N LEU A 720 -18.22 51.11 2.71
CA LEU A 720 -16.80 50.87 2.40
C LEU A 720 -15.93 52.07 2.75
N LEU A 721 -14.85 51.83 3.49
CA LEU A 721 -13.78 52.79 3.73
C LEU A 721 -12.42 52.27 3.25
N MET A 722 -11.69 53.15 2.58
CA MET A 722 -10.37 52.91 2.03
C MET A 722 -9.38 53.95 2.58
N SER A 723 -8.16 53.54 2.89
CA SER A 723 -7.09 54.50 3.18
C SER A 723 -6.59 55.22 1.92
N GLY A 724 -6.13 56.47 2.04
CA GLY A 724 -5.38 57.15 0.99
C GLY A 724 -4.18 56.34 0.48
N PHE A 725 -3.49 55.62 1.39
CA PHE A 725 -2.41 54.67 1.09
C PHE A 725 -2.80 53.60 0.05
N PHE A 726 -4.06 53.16 0.07
CA PHE A 726 -4.62 52.19 -0.88
C PHE A 726 -4.99 52.88 -2.20
N VAL A 727 -5.68 54.03 -2.11
CA VAL A 727 -6.11 54.82 -3.27
C VAL A 727 -4.93 55.32 -4.10
N ASP A 728 -3.79 55.62 -3.45
CA ASP A 728 -2.53 56.02 -4.08
C ASP A 728 -1.95 54.97 -5.04
N GLU A 729 -2.28 53.69 -4.85
CA GLU A 729 -1.78 52.57 -5.66
C GLU A 729 -2.80 52.06 -6.71
N MET A 730 -3.99 52.68 -6.80
CA MET A 730 -4.99 52.43 -7.85
C MET A 730 -4.71 53.22 -9.12
N SER A 731 -5.25 52.76 -10.26
CA SER A 731 -5.17 53.51 -11.53
C SER A 731 -5.95 54.84 -11.45
N PRO A 732 -5.64 55.81 -12.35
CA PRO A 732 -6.45 57.03 -12.47
C PRO A 732 -7.92 56.78 -12.79
N ALA A 733 -8.23 55.68 -13.49
CA ALA A 733 -9.60 55.28 -13.80
C ALA A 733 -10.33 54.78 -12.55
N ALA A 734 -9.77 53.83 -11.79
CA ALA A 734 -10.38 53.38 -10.54
C ALA A 734 -10.52 54.53 -9.51
N ARG A 735 -9.53 55.43 -9.45
CA ARG A 735 -9.55 56.61 -8.57
C ARG A 735 -10.67 57.59 -8.91
N SER A 736 -11.11 57.72 -10.16
CA SER A 736 -12.16 58.69 -10.53
C SER A 736 -13.56 58.32 -10.01
N PHE A 737 -13.79 57.06 -9.63
CA PHE A 737 -15.02 56.61 -8.95
C PHE A 737 -15.00 56.86 -7.43
N CYS A 738 -13.87 57.28 -6.86
CA CYS A 738 -13.68 57.40 -5.42
C CYS A 738 -13.67 58.87 -4.97
N ARG A 739 -14.23 59.17 -3.79
CA ARG A 739 -14.07 60.49 -3.12
C ARG A 739 -13.35 60.38 -1.78
N MET A 740 -12.62 61.42 -1.43
CA MET A 740 -12.04 61.60 -0.09
C MET A 740 -13.10 62.16 0.84
N ILE A 741 -13.29 61.57 2.02
CA ILE A 741 -14.37 61.93 2.95
C ILE A 741 -13.91 62.63 4.23
N ASP A 742 -12.66 62.42 4.67
CA ASP A 742 -12.07 63.07 5.85
C ASP A 742 -10.55 62.81 5.85
N VAL A 743 -9.81 63.55 6.68
CA VAL A 743 -8.41 63.29 6.98
C VAL A 743 -8.26 63.20 8.50
N VAL A 744 -7.88 62.03 9.00
CA VAL A 744 -7.86 61.74 10.44
C VAL A 744 -6.51 61.23 10.91
N SER A 745 -6.13 61.52 12.16
CA SER A 745 -5.02 60.85 12.84
C SER A 745 -5.55 59.83 13.84
N VAL A 746 -4.92 58.65 13.88
CA VAL A 746 -5.27 57.59 14.83
C VAL A 746 -4.52 57.77 16.15
N LYS A 747 -5.17 57.48 17.28
CA LYS A 747 -4.55 57.58 18.61
C LYS A 747 -3.25 56.76 18.68
N GLY A 748 -2.12 57.46 18.79
CA GLY A 748 -0.76 56.88 18.82
C GLY A 748 0.06 57.06 17.54
N SER A 749 -0.52 57.60 16.45
CA SER A 749 0.23 58.06 15.27
C SER A 749 0.03 59.55 15.05
N GLN A 750 1.09 60.23 14.59
CA GLN A 750 1.03 61.63 14.12
C GLN A 750 0.88 61.73 12.60
N VAL A 751 0.96 60.60 11.87
CA VAL A 751 0.80 60.56 10.41
C VAL A 751 -0.70 60.65 10.08
N PRO A 752 -1.14 61.62 9.26
CA PRO A 752 -2.52 61.72 8.82
C PRO A 752 -2.88 60.57 7.86
N LEU A 753 -4.10 60.08 8.02
CA LEU A 753 -4.72 59.05 7.20
C LEU A 753 -5.92 59.67 6.48
N GLU A 754 -5.78 59.87 5.16
CA GLU A 754 -6.95 60.20 4.34
C GLU A 754 -7.92 59.01 4.31
N LEU A 755 -9.21 59.28 4.44
CA LEU A 755 -10.29 58.33 4.31
C LEU A 755 -10.98 58.55 2.97
N TRP A 756 -11.22 57.47 2.24
CA TRP A 756 -11.86 57.46 0.93
C TRP A 756 -13.00 56.45 0.90
N THR A 757 -13.97 56.66 0.01
CA THR A 757 -15.06 55.71 -0.24
C THR A 757 -15.33 55.57 -1.74
N PHE A 758 -15.97 54.45 -2.10
CA PHE A 758 -16.61 54.22 -3.39
C PHE A 758 -18.11 54.13 -3.10
N ASP A 759 -18.86 55.12 -3.55
CA ASP A 759 -20.31 55.15 -3.35
C ASP A 759 -21.00 54.16 -4.32
N VAL A 760 -21.95 53.38 -3.81
CA VAL A 760 -22.83 52.51 -4.60
C VAL A 760 -24.25 53.03 -4.45
N SER A 761 -24.82 53.55 -5.55
CA SER A 761 -26.18 54.11 -5.58
C SER A 761 -27.21 53.17 -6.19
N ASN A 762 -26.75 52.25 -7.04
CA ASN A 762 -27.59 51.32 -7.78
C ASN A 762 -27.01 49.91 -7.72
N TYR A 763 -27.88 48.91 -7.55
CA TYR A 763 -27.52 47.50 -7.39
C TYR A 763 -28.06 46.70 -8.59
N PRO A 764 -27.22 46.31 -9.56
CA PRO A 764 -27.62 45.46 -10.68
C PRO A 764 -28.19 44.11 -10.24
N GLN A 765 -29.05 43.50 -11.07
CA GLN A 765 -29.57 42.15 -10.83
C GLN A 765 -28.50 41.06 -11.07
N GLU A 766 -27.61 41.28 -12.04
CA GLU A 766 -26.48 40.41 -12.31
C GLU A 766 -25.40 40.60 -11.25
N THR A 767 -24.75 39.52 -10.84
CA THR A 767 -23.56 39.60 -9.96
C THR A 767 -22.36 40.07 -10.77
N LEU A 768 -21.56 40.95 -10.17
CA LEU A 768 -20.19 41.19 -10.62
C LEU A 768 -19.44 39.84 -10.68
N LEU A 769 -18.84 39.53 -11.82
CA LEU A 769 -18.04 38.34 -12.07
C LEU A 769 -16.80 38.75 -12.88
N PRO A 770 -15.64 38.10 -12.67
CA PRO A 770 -14.49 38.33 -13.52
C PRO A 770 -14.77 37.84 -14.94
N THR A 771 -14.17 38.51 -15.93
CA THR A 771 -14.16 38.03 -17.32
C THR A 771 -13.02 37.05 -17.54
N PHE A 772 -13.13 36.20 -18.57
CA PHE A 772 -12.14 35.18 -18.90
C PHE A 772 -11.67 35.30 -20.35
N ASP A 773 -10.46 34.85 -20.63
CA ASP A 773 -9.95 34.69 -21.99
C ASP A 773 -10.41 33.36 -22.63
N ASN A 774 -10.00 33.15 -23.89
CA ASN A 774 -10.30 31.92 -24.65
C ASN A 774 -9.70 30.64 -24.04
N HIS A 775 -8.84 30.75 -23.02
CA HIS A 775 -8.17 29.66 -22.32
C HIS A 775 -8.68 29.49 -20.87
N MET A 776 -9.81 30.13 -20.53
CA MET A 776 -10.38 30.13 -19.18
C MET A 776 -9.42 30.68 -18.10
N VAL A 777 -8.54 31.60 -18.49
CA VAL A 777 -7.72 32.40 -17.56
C VAL A 777 -8.50 33.67 -17.23
N GLN A 778 -8.55 34.03 -15.96
CA GLN A 778 -9.21 35.24 -15.49
C GLN A 778 -8.48 36.49 -16.00
N ASN A 779 -9.20 37.41 -16.63
CA ASN A 779 -8.68 38.69 -17.10
C ASN A 779 -8.46 39.68 -15.93
N PRO A 780 -7.64 40.73 -16.12
CA PRO A 780 -7.57 41.86 -15.19
C PRO A 780 -8.91 42.58 -15.02
N VAL A 781 -9.11 43.22 -13.86
CA VAL A 781 -10.20 44.18 -13.65
C VAL A 781 -9.94 45.45 -14.48
N ASP A 782 -10.96 45.96 -15.17
CA ASP A 782 -10.86 47.19 -15.98
C ASP A 782 -11.94 48.22 -15.60
N PHE A 783 -11.63 49.07 -14.61
CA PHE A 783 -12.47 50.21 -14.24
C PHE A 783 -12.65 51.26 -15.36
N SER A 784 -11.83 51.22 -16.42
CA SER A 784 -11.88 52.22 -17.50
C SER A 784 -13.02 51.92 -18.47
N ASN A 785 -13.13 50.67 -18.92
CA ASN A 785 -14.04 50.28 -20.00
C ASN A 785 -15.25 49.44 -19.52
N ASP A 786 -15.16 48.77 -18.36
CA ASP A 786 -16.27 47.98 -17.86
C ASP A 786 -17.43 48.89 -17.43
N ILE A 787 -18.59 48.66 -18.05
CA ILE A 787 -19.81 49.43 -17.85
C ILE A 787 -20.37 49.17 -16.45
N TYR A 788 -20.13 47.98 -15.87
CA TYR A 788 -20.69 47.56 -14.59
C TYR A 788 -20.34 48.52 -13.45
N TYR A 789 -19.08 48.98 -13.34
CA TYR A 789 -18.67 49.93 -12.29
C TYR A 789 -19.34 51.30 -12.43
N ARG A 790 -19.66 51.72 -13.67
CA ARG A 790 -20.45 52.93 -13.93
C ARG A 790 -21.92 52.73 -13.58
N GLU A 791 -22.44 51.51 -13.74
CA GLU A 791 -23.81 51.18 -13.32
C GLU A 791 -23.99 51.19 -11.80
N LEU A 792 -22.95 50.86 -11.01
CA LEU A 792 -23.00 50.99 -9.54
C LEU A 792 -23.20 52.44 -9.08
N GLN A 793 -22.66 53.41 -9.82
CA GLN A 793 -22.79 54.85 -9.55
C GLN A 793 -23.92 55.53 -10.33
N LYS A 794 -24.73 54.75 -11.04
CA LYS A 794 -25.87 55.26 -11.81
C LYS A 794 -26.93 55.80 -10.86
N GLY A 795 -26.94 57.12 -10.72
CA GLY A 795 -27.84 57.85 -9.83
C GLY A 795 -27.16 58.97 -9.05
N ILE A 796 -25.83 58.97 -8.93
CA ILE A 796 -25.07 60.03 -8.26
C ILE A 796 -25.03 61.29 -9.14
N ASP A 797 -25.44 62.44 -8.60
CA ASP A 797 -25.34 63.75 -9.26
C ASP A 797 -23.87 64.22 -9.31
N PRO A 798 -23.29 64.50 -10.50
CA PRO A 798 -21.96 65.08 -10.61
C PRO A 798 -21.78 66.38 -9.84
N ILE A 799 -22.84 67.19 -9.69
CA ILE A 799 -22.80 68.46 -8.96
C ILE A 799 -22.69 68.21 -7.45
N PHE A 800 -23.38 67.20 -6.91
CA PHE A 800 -23.17 66.76 -5.52
C PHE A 800 -21.72 66.34 -5.30
N MET A 801 -21.16 65.54 -6.21
CA MET A 801 -19.80 65.04 -6.09
C MET A 801 -18.77 66.17 -6.14
N GLN A 802 -18.99 67.17 -7.00
CA GLN A 802 -18.18 68.39 -7.05
C GLN A 802 -18.28 69.18 -5.74
N SER A 803 -19.48 69.57 -5.31
CA SER A 803 -19.68 70.35 -4.08
C SER A 803 -19.10 69.65 -2.85
N PHE A 804 -19.22 68.32 -2.76
CA PHE A 804 -18.62 67.57 -1.66
C PHE A 804 -17.08 67.59 -1.70
N ASN A 805 -16.48 67.37 -2.87
CA ASN A 805 -15.03 67.39 -3.03
C ASN A 805 -14.43 68.78 -2.76
N ASP A 806 -15.12 69.85 -3.16
CA ASP A 806 -14.71 71.24 -2.89
C ASP A 806 -14.80 71.52 -1.38
N ALA A 807 -15.89 71.11 -0.72
CA ALA A 807 -16.05 71.26 0.72
C ALA A 807 -14.98 70.53 1.56
N VAL A 808 -14.58 69.33 1.14
CA VAL A 808 -13.53 68.56 1.80
C VAL A 808 -12.16 69.23 1.64
N GLN A 809 -11.87 69.80 0.47
CA GLN A 809 -10.64 70.57 0.25
C GLN A 809 -10.59 71.82 1.14
N GLU A 810 -11.69 72.56 1.26
CA GLU A 810 -11.81 73.74 2.12
C GLU A 810 -11.69 73.40 3.62
N TYR A 811 -12.32 72.30 4.06
CA TYR A 811 -12.18 71.77 5.41
C TYR A 811 -10.72 71.42 5.75
N VAL A 812 -10.01 70.74 4.84
CA VAL A 812 -8.58 70.42 5.00
C VAL A 812 -7.73 71.69 4.99
N ALA A 813 -8.01 72.65 4.11
CA ALA A 813 -7.33 73.96 4.08
C ALA A 813 -7.58 74.82 5.33
N GLY A 814 -8.70 74.59 6.03
CA GLY A 814 -9.10 75.32 7.24
C GLY A 814 -10.16 76.41 7.01
N ASP A 815 -10.70 76.55 5.79
CA ASP A 815 -11.85 77.42 5.53
C ASP A 815 -13.17 76.69 5.86
N TRP A 816 -13.48 76.65 7.15
CA TRP A 816 -14.66 75.96 7.67
C TRP A 816 -15.97 76.72 7.38
N ALA A 817 -15.90 77.97 6.91
CA ALA A 817 -17.06 78.76 6.52
C ALA A 817 -17.49 78.40 5.08
N ALA A 818 -16.54 78.35 4.14
CA ALA A 818 -16.80 77.89 2.77
C ALA A 818 -17.23 76.40 2.76
N ALA A 819 -16.49 75.54 3.49
CA ALA A 819 -16.81 74.12 3.58
C ALA A 819 -18.25 73.86 4.07
N LYS A 820 -18.78 74.71 4.95
CA LYS A 820 -20.16 74.63 5.43
C LYS A 820 -21.17 74.91 4.31
N GLU A 821 -20.93 75.92 3.48
CA GLU A 821 -21.82 76.28 2.37
C GLU A 821 -21.92 75.12 1.38
N HIS A 822 -20.78 74.62 0.91
CA HIS A 822 -20.71 73.49 0.00
C HIS A 822 -21.25 72.17 0.60
N LEU A 823 -21.02 71.87 1.88
CA LEU A 823 -21.67 70.72 2.56
C LEU A 823 -23.19 70.89 2.68
N THR A 824 -23.68 72.12 2.88
CA THR A 824 -25.13 72.38 2.91
C THR A 824 -25.73 72.11 1.53
N ASP A 825 -25.03 72.48 0.46
CA ASP A 825 -25.44 72.23 -0.92
C ASP A 825 -25.34 70.76 -1.36
N ALA A 826 -24.39 70.02 -0.80
CA ALA A 826 -24.32 68.56 -0.93
C ALA A 826 -25.52 67.89 -0.22
N LEU A 827 -25.79 68.26 1.04
CA LEU A 827 -26.90 67.71 1.83
C LEU A 827 -28.29 68.07 1.29
N LYS A 828 -28.45 69.20 0.58
CA LYS A 828 -29.70 69.51 -0.16
C LYS A 828 -30.00 68.49 -1.26
N ARG A 829 -28.98 67.92 -1.90
CA ARG A 829 -29.09 66.96 -3.00
C ARG A 829 -29.15 65.52 -2.50
N TYR A 830 -28.31 65.17 -1.53
CA TYR A 830 -28.28 63.86 -0.87
C TYR A 830 -28.45 64.04 0.65
N PRO A 831 -29.71 64.14 1.12
CA PRO A 831 -29.99 64.28 2.55
C PRO A 831 -29.48 63.10 3.39
N GLU A 832 -29.31 61.93 2.77
CA GLU A 832 -28.83 60.72 3.45
C GLU A 832 -27.31 60.51 3.45
N ASP A 833 -26.52 61.42 2.87
CA ASP A 833 -25.07 61.27 2.79
C ASP A 833 -24.41 61.29 4.18
N GLY A 834 -23.96 60.12 4.62
CA GLY A 834 -23.32 59.90 5.92
C GLY A 834 -22.06 60.76 6.12
N PRO A 835 -21.08 60.75 5.19
CA PRO A 835 -19.91 61.62 5.22
C PRO A 835 -20.24 63.11 5.40
N SER A 836 -21.18 63.65 4.62
CA SER A 836 -21.61 65.05 4.75
C SER A 836 -22.22 65.35 6.11
N LYS A 837 -23.08 64.46 6.63
CA LYS A 837 -23.66 64.59 7.99
C LYS A 837 -22.57 64.61 9.07
N VAL A 838 -21.52 63.79 8.93
CA VAL A 838 -20.41 63.73 9.88
C VAL A 838 -19.55 64.98 9.85
N LEU A 839 -19.11 65.42 8.67
CA LEU A 839 -18.31 66.65 8.56
C LEU A 839 -19.10 67.86 9.06
N MET A 840 -20.37 68.01 8.68
CA MET A 840 -21.25 69.07 9.20
C MET A 840 -21.33 69.05 10.73
N ARG A 841 -21.43 67.86 11.36
CA ARG A 841 -21.42 67.69 12.82
C ARG A 841 -20.07 68.02 13.45
N VAL A 842 -18.95 67.80 12.75
CA VAL A 842 -17.60 68.18 13.19
C VAL A 842 -17.47 69.70 13.18
N LEU A 843 -17.73 70.35 12.05
CA LEU A 843 -17.65 71.81 11.90
C LEU A 843 -18.56 72.53 12.91
N ALA A 844 -19.75 71.99 13.17
CA ALA A 844 -20.70 72.57 14.12
C ALA A 844 -20.18 72.61 15.58
N LYS A 845 -19.28 71.71 16.00
CA LYS A 845 -18.74 71.69 17.38
C LYS A 845 -17.97 72.95 17.72
N ASP A 846 -17.09 73.37 16.81
CA ASP A 846 -16.26 74.58 16.97
C ASP A 846 -16.88 75.80 16.26
N ARG A 847 -18.21 75.80 16.11
CA ARG A 847 -19.01 76.91 15.52
C ARG A 847 -18.58 77.32 14.11
N PHE A 848 -18.14 76.36 13.29
CA PHE A 848 -17.67 76.55 11.91
C PHE A 848 -16.40 77.42 11.79
N LEU A 849 -15.55 77.44 12.82
CA LEU A 849 -14.25 78.09 12.80
C LEU A 849 -13.14 77.06 13.07
N ALA A 850 -12.14 77.01 12.20
CA ALA A 850 -11.01 76.12 12.39
C ALA A 850 -10.21 76.49 13.66
N PRO A 851 -9.76 75.51 14.46
CA PRO A 851 -8.86 75.75 15.58
C PRO A 851 -7.57 76.46 15.14
N SER A 852 -7.01 77.33 15.99
CA SER A 852 -5.77 78.07 15.68
C SER A 852 -4.52 77.20 15.49
N ASN A 853 -4.63 75.90 15.77
CA ASN A 853 -3.61 74.88 15.56
C ASN A 853 -4.02 73.81 14.53
N TRP A 854 -4.98 74.11 13.65
CA TRP A 854 -5.43 73.21 12.59
C TRP A 854 -4.28 72.81 11.65
N LYS A 855 -4.13 71.50 11.43
CA LYS A 855 -3.07 70.92 10.56
C LYS A 855 -3.64 70.21 9.32
N GLY A 856 -4.90 70.48 8.98
CA GLY A 856 -5.61 69.78 7.90
C GLY A 856 -6.14 68.39 8.26
N PHE A 857 -6.10 68.00 9.53
CA PHE A 857 -6.64 66.71 9.99
C PHE A 857 -7.09 66.76 11.47
N ARG A 858 -8.04 65.90 11.82
CA ARG A 858 -8.57 65.75 13.19
C ARG A 858 -8.17 64.43 13.84
N ALA A 859 -8.04 64.39 15.17
CA ALA A 859 -7.80 63.14 15.88
C ALA A 859 -9.10 62.31 16.01
N LEU A 860 -9.03 61.03 15.64
CA LEU A 860 -10.09 60.05 15.87
C LEU A 860 -10.06 59.64 17.36
N THR A 861 -10.90 60.27 18.18
CA THR A 861 -10.83 60.19 19.65
C THR A 861 -11.56 59.00 20.24
N SER A 862 -12.61 58.50 19.59
CA SER A 862 -13.25 57.24 19.94
C SER A 862 -12.34 56.08 19.56
N LYS A 863 -11.96 55.27 20.55
CA LYS A 863 -11.85 53.84 20.29
C LYS A 863 -13.28 53.34 20.07
N THR A 864 -13.56 52.85 18.88
CA THR A 864 -14.54 51.79 18.71
C THR A 864 -14.06 50.56 19.49
#